data_AF-A0A857C810-F1
#
_entry.id   AF-A0A857C810-F1
#
_cell.length_a   1.000
_cell.length_b   1.000
_cell.length_c   1.000
_cell.angle_alpha   90.00
_cell.angle_beta   90.00
_cell.angle_gamma   90.00
#
_symmetry.space_group_name_H-M   'P 1'
#
loop_
_entity.id
_entity.type
_entity.pdbx_description
1 polymer ?
#
loop_
_entity_poly.entity_id
_entity_poly.type
_entity_poly.pdbx_seq_one_letter_code
_entity_poly.pdbx_strand_id
1 'polypeptide(L)'
;MKPVDHSRTKMPGTALSKNERTEDPVHNVAEGGGRNSEPCGILCRRPKYRHRSAQLVSGMLTLLVDFCTRWGLTSRGMPVLHFRGFASVATLVGRLSVRIRIFLLIAVTMTGLAAIGGVFWWSQTSVESAFARAEGFSDLAGTVADLSTAAGTMRVTEKTYLAVPSAALYQSFTSEIASARSQLDAVRGLAVAAPYASEIDQVALALDNIEATFRDLHSVQQRLGLAGGEDGARGALTVNGDALVAGVQKLARFKRGPETERLAFAGVDLQRSEKAYLLDRSDVNLGGFEVAAARVERALSRAKLDEAASTELTGFLTAYREAFDTYTGAGGEHTALVEKLEAFFDVLPPYLAQLQAAAESGQAEASSALAEGRSVAAMTMLAIMGLTVAVLLAAGLVIGASISGPLAALRRAMDRLAAGETDIDLPEARGRTELDAMAASVAVFRDNALDRGQLAAAQEAENAARDRRMRHLDQLIAGFEATVGDALSRLDGAAEELAGASGALDQAAGRAAEEAATAGNAVRVAADSVTSAASASEELNVSIAEIADQANRSTQVAEKAVASARDTGSSMSALSRTADRIGQVMGLIRDIAEQTNLLALNATIEAARAGEHGRGFAVVAAEVKELASQTGQATQDIAQQVEAIQQASASAVMAIGDVEQIIVQMNEIAGSVAAAVGQQSIALREITENVARASERSSSGAEAMGRVSGATDHARGTGAMVGDLSGTLGEQARLLRKEIGTFLESVRAA
;
A
#
# COMPACT_ATOMS: atom_id res chain seq x y z
N MET A 1 29.07 -11.17 -35.92
CA MET A 1 30.11 -12.21 -35.76
C MET A 1 29.39 -13.52 -35.39
N LYS A 2 29.69 -14.61 -36.10
CA LYS A 2 29.09 -15.96 -35.95
C LYS A 2 29.77 -16.78 -34.80
N PRO A 3 29.24 -17.95 -34.41
CA PRO A 3 29.24 -18.51 -33.05
C PRO A 3 30.21 -19.71 -32.86
N VAL A 4 30.29 -20.25 -31.64
CA VAL A 4 30.78 -21.61 -31.38
C VAL A 4 29.92 -22.31 -30.32
N ASP A 5 29.64 -23.57 -30.62
CA ASP A 5 28.78 -24.58 -29.99
C ASP A 5 29.63 -25.58 -29.18
N HIS A 6 29.08 -26.14 -28.08
CA HIS A 6 28.97 -27.58 -27.80
C HIS A 6 28.97 -27.97 -26.29
N SER A 7 27.80 -28.49 -25.90
CA SER A 7 27.60 -29.84 -25.33
C SER A 7 27.71 -30.12 -23.81
N ARG A 8 26.59 -30.71 -23.33
CA ARG A 8 26.44 -31.90 -22.46
C ARG A 8 26.61 -31.82 -20.93
N THR A 9 25.48 -32.21 -20.30
CA THR A 9 25.30 -33.24 -19.24
C THR A 9 25.38 -32.90 -17.73
N LYS A 10 24.30 -33.36 -17.07
CA LYS A 10 24.20 -33.97 -15.72
C LYS A 10 24.20 -33.06 -14.47
N MET A 11 22.99 -32.87 -13.95
CA MET A 11 22.66 -32.90 -12.50
C MET A 11 22.49 -34.37 -12.03
N PRO A 12 22.40 -34.72 -10.72
CA PRO A 12 22.24 -33.87 -9.52
C PRO A 12 23.16 -34.25 -8.33
N GLY A 13 23.18 -33.39 -7.30
CA GLY A 13 23.77 -33.72 -6.00
C GLY A 13 23.19 -32.87 -4.88
N THR A 14 22.57 -33.48 -3.86
CA THR A 14 23.27 -33.90 -2.62
C THR A 14 22.34 -34.07 -1.42
N ALA A 15 22.64 -35.15 -0.68
CA ALA A 15 22.69 -35.26 0.79
C ALA A 15 21.39 -35.39 1.62
N LEU A 16 20.99 -36.66 1.78
CA LEU A 16 20.38 -37.20 3.00
C LEU A 16 21.49 -37.64 3.98
N SER A 17 21.36 -37.29 5.27
CA SER A 17 22.10 -37.92 6.37
C SER A 17 21.21 -38.91 7.12
N LYS A 18 21.73 -40.13 7.20
CA LYS A 18 21.31 -41.32 7.96
C LYS A 18 20.95 -41.03 9.43
N ASN A 19 20.03 -41.81 9.98
CA ASN A 19 20.44 -42.74 11.04
C ASN A 19 19.63 -44.05 11.01
N GLU A 20 20.33 -45.08 11.47
CA GLU A 20 20.24 -46.50 11.21
C GLU A 20 19.41 -47.29 12.23
N ARG A 21 18.96 -48.48 11.76
CA ARG A 21 18.87 -49.78 12.49
C ARG A 21 17.70 -49.96 13.50
N THR A 22 17.04 -51.11 13.61
CA THR A 22 17.37 -52.50 13.22
C THR A 22 16.13 -53.41 13.31
N GLU A 23 16.02 -54.33 12.34
CA GLU A 23 15.66 -55.77 12.46
C GLU A 23 14.18 -56.23 12.69
N ASP A 24 13.45 -56.44 11.59
CA ASP A 24 13.10 -57.73 10.90
C ASP A 24 13.09 -59.08 11.68
N PRO A 25 12.44 -60.17 11.17
CA PRO A 25 11.79 -60.33 9.86
C PRO A 25 10.38 -60.99 9.85
N VAL A 26 9.70 -60.82 8.71
CA VAL A 26 8.67 -61.72 8.18
C VAL A 26 9.23 -62.37 6.91
N HIS A 27 9.13 -63.70 6.79
CA HIS A 27 9.09 -64.44 5.52
C HIS A 27 8.27 -65.71 5.79
N ASN A 28 7.09 -65.95 5.17
CA ASN A 28 6.82 -66.25 3.75
C ASN A 28 7.70 -67.42 3.28
N VAL A 29 7.20 -68.58 2.86
CA VAL A 29 6.43 -68.88 1.65
C VAL A 29 6.12 -70.40 1.71
N ALA A 30 4.96 -70.86 1.19
CA ALA A 30 4.91 -71.89 0.14
C ALA A 30 3.53 -72.55 -0.03
N GLU A 31 3.17 -72.62 -1.31
CA GLU A 31 2.09 -73.33 -1.98
C GLU A 31 1.96 -74.82 -1.64
N GLY A 32 0.75 -75.36 -1.91
CA GLY A 32 0.66 -76.61 -2.68
C GLY A 32 -0.06 -77.79 -2.04
N GLY A 33 -1.36 -77.91 -2.33
CA GLY A 33 -1.96 -79.16 -2.85
C GLY A 33 -2.28 -80.33 -1.91
N GLY A 34 -3.54 -80.80 -1.99
CA GLY A 34 -3.81 -82.24 -2.09
C GLY A 34 -4.68 -82.92 -1.02
N ARG A 35 -5.98 -83.02 -1.34
CA ARG A 35 -6.91 -84.17 -1.18
C ARG A 35 -7.13 -84.88 0.17
N ASN A 36 -8.44 -84.94 0.50
CA ASN A 36 -9.25 -86.05 0.99
C ASN A 36 -8.75 -86.90 2.17
N SER A 37 -9.48 -86.88 3.28
CA SER A 37 -10.49 -87.92 3.65
C SER A 37 -11.06 -87.69 5.06
N GLU A 38 -12.38 -87.85 5.17
CA GLU A 38 -13.21 -88.03 6.38
C GLU A 38 -12.67 -89.16 7.31
N PRO A 39 -13.06 -89.29 8.62
CA PRO A 39 -14.47 -89.26 9.06
C PRO A 39 -14.83 -88.82 10.51
N CYS A 40 -16.15 -88.67 10.69
CA CYS A 40 -16.99 -88.94 11.87
C CYS A 40 -16.65 -88.32 13.25
N GLY A 41 -17.63 -87.59 13.82
CA GLY A 41 -17.66 -87.28 15.26
C GLY A 41 -18.79 -86.34 15.70
N ILE A 42 -19.95 -86.92 15.97
CA ILE A 42 -21.15 -86.31 16.59
C ILE A 42 -20.83 -85.69 17.97
N LEU A 43 -21.27 -84.45 18.26
CA LEU A 43 -22.09 -84.11 19.45
C LEU A 43 -22.44 -82.60 19.57
N CYS A 44 -23.72 -82.38 19.88
CA CYS A 44 -24.42 -81.12 20.18
C CYS A 44 -23.74 -80.18 21.19
N ARG A 45 -23.77 -78.86 20.94
CA ARG A 45 -24.12 -77.82 21.93
C ARG A 45 -24.43 -76.46 21.28
N ARG A 46 -25.64 -75.93 21.56
CA ARG A 46 -26.08 -74.57 21.20
C ARG A 46 -25.30 -73.49 21.99
N PRO A 47 -25.00 -72.30 21.42
CA PRO A 47 -24.73 -71.11 22.22
C PRO A 47 -25.86 -70.06 22.11
N LYS A 48 -26.21 -69.50 23.26
CA LYS A 48 -27.12 -68.35 23.43
C LYS A 48 -26.44 -67.06 22.97
N TYR A 49 -27.02 -66.37 21.98
CA TYR A 49 -26.65 -64.99 21.62
C TYR A 49 -27.62 -64.00 22.30
N ARG A 50 -27.19 -63.38 23.40
CA ARG A 50 -27.78 -62.16 23.97
C ARG A 50 -26.71 -61.55 24.89
N HIS A 51 -25.94 -60.56 24.41
CA HIS A 51 -25.31 -59.49 25.23
C HIS A 51 -24.32 -58.54 24.49
N ARG A 52 -24.07 -58.67 23.18
CA ARG A 52 -23.05 -57.84 22.49
C ARG A 52 -23.38 -56.35 22.26
N SER A 53 -24.64 -55.90 22.39
CA SER A 53 -25.01 -54.50 22.11
C SER A 53 -24.70 -53.50 23.23
N ALA A 54 -24.56 -53.96 24.49
CA ALA A 54 -24.32 -53.07 25.63
C ALA A 54 -22.85 -52.62 25.78
N GLN A 55 -21.90 -53.39 25.26
CA GLN A 55 -20.46 -53.08 25.37
C GLN A 55 -19.98 -52.03 24.35
N LEU A 56 -20.60 -51.96 23.17
CA LEU A 56 -20.24 -50.99 22.12
C LEU A 56 -20.63 -49.54 22.47
N VAL A 57 -21.79 -49.34 23.10
CA VAL A 57 -22.26 -48.00 23.51
C VAL A 57 -21.45 -47.46 24.69
N SER A 58 -21.02 -48.33 25.61
CA SER A 58 -20.14 -47.95 26.74
C SER A 58 -18.76 -47.50 26.26
N GLY A 59 -18.19 -48.15 25.23
CA GLY A 59 -16.90 -47.76 24.65
C GLY A 59 -16.92 -46.38 23.98
N MET A 60 -18.02 -46.05 23.29
CA MET A 60 -18.16 -44.78 22.57
C MET A 60 -18.35 -43.56 23.49
N LEU A 61 -19.05 -43.71 24.63
CA LEU A 61 -19.19 -42.65 25.63
C LEU A 61 -17.89 -42.40 26.41
N THR A 62 -17.06 -43.43 26.62
CA THR A 62 -15.78 -43.29 27.33
C THR A 62 -14.80 -42.45 26.49
N LEU A 63 -14.80 -42.62 25.17
CA LEU A 63 -14.04 -41.78 24.22
C LEU A 63 -14.51 -40.31 24.19
N LEU A 64 -15.81 -40.08 24.37
CA LEU A 64 -16.41 -38.73 24.38
C LEU A 64 -16.09 -37.96 25.68
N VAL A 65 -16.04 -38.66 26.82
CA VAL A 65 -15.60 -38.10 28.10
C VAL A 65 -14.09 -37.83 28.08
N ASP A 66 -13.27 -38.74 27.55
CA ASP A 66 -11.83 -38.50 27.37
C ASP A 66 -11.55 -37.32 26.41
N PHE A 67 -12.33 -37.16 25.36
CA PHE A 67 -12.25 -36.02 24.44
C PHE A 67 -12.58 -34.68 25.15
N CYS A 68 -13.63 -34.64 25.98
CA CYS A 68 -14.00 -33.44 26.74
C CYS A 68 -13.00 -33.11 27.87
N THR A 69 -12.37 -34.11 28.47
CA THR A 69 -11.39 -33.92 29.55
C THR A 69 -10.04 -33.43 29.00
N ARG A 70 -9.69 -33.81 27.76
CA ARG A 70 -8.44 -33.40 27.09
C ARG A 70 -8.47 -31.97 26.53
N TRP A 71 -9.65 -31.35 26.42
CA TRP A 71 -9.88 -30.00 25.89
C TRP A 71 -10.39 -28.97 26.93
N GLY A 72 -10.28 -29.27 28.23
CA GLY A 72 -10.45 -28.27 29.30
C GLY A 72 -11.87 -27.76 29.58
N LEU A 73 -12.91 -28.39 29.01
CA LEU A 73 -14.29 -27.92 29.08
C LEU A 73 -15.10 -28.37 30.31
N THR A 74 -14.47 -28.83 31.41
CA THR A 74 -15.20 -29.19 32.63
C THR A 74 -14.49 -28.78 33.93
N SER A 75 -15.22 -28.12 34.83
CA SER A 75 -14.83 -27.92 36.23
C SER A 75 -14.91 -29.25 36.98
N ARG A 76 -13.85 -29.59 37.73
CA ARG A 76 -13.73 -30.78 38.59
C ARG A 76 -14.96 -30.95 39.49
N GLY A 77 -15.70 -32.04 39.29
CA GLY A 77 -16.67 -32.58 40.26
C GLY A 77 -18.05 -32.87 39.68
N MET A 78 -18.20 -33.95 38.91
CA MET A 78 -19.51 -34.58 38.70
C MET A 78 -19.45 -36.05 39.12
N PRO A 79 -20.48 -36.56 39.83
CA PRO A 79 -20.53 -37.94 40.28
C PRO A 79 -20.74 -38.88 39.08
N VAL A 80 -20.07 -40.04 39.13
CA VAL A 80 -20.26 -41.13 38.17
C VAL A 80 -21.69 -41.67 38.30
N LEU A 81 -22.58 -41.27 37.37
CA LEU A 81 -23.93 -41.81 37.29
C LEU A 81 -23.88 -43.25 36.74
N HIS A 82 -24.23 -44.23 37.57
CA HIS A 82 -24.49 -45.60 37.14
C HIS A 82 -25.63 -45.65 36.12
N PHE A 83 -25.29 -45.94 34.85
CA PHE A 83 -26.21 -46.12 33.72
C PHE A 83 -27.07 -47.41 33.87
N ARG A 84 -28.08 -47.39 34.74
CA ARG A 84 -29.14 -48.43 34.82
C ARG A 84 -30.44 -48.05 34.07
N GLY A 85 -30.48 -46.88 33.41
CA GLY A 85 -31.70 -46.28 32.86
C GLY A 85 -32.16 -46.75 31.47
N PHE A 86 -31.30 -47.36 30.64
CA PHE A 86 -31.67 -47.71 29.25
C PHE A 86 -32.85 -48.69 29.15
N ALA A 87 -32.95 -49.63 30.10
CA ALA A 87 -34.09 -50.56 30.16
C ALA A 87 -35.41 -49.86 30.51
N SER A 88 -35.36 -48.77 31.30
CA SER A 88 -36.54 -47.98 31.69
C SER A 88 -37.04 -47.07 30.57
N VAL A 89 -36.12 -46.48 29.78
CA VAL A 89 -36.49 -45.62 28.64
C VAL A 89 -37.04 -46.45 27.48
N ALA A 90 -36.41 -47.58 27.17
CA ALA A 90 -36.91 -48.49 26.13
C ALA A 90 -38.31 -49.05 26.46
N THR A 91 -38.61 -49.30 27.74
CA THR A 91 -39.94 -49.74 28.20
C THR A 91 -40.97 -48.61 28.23
N LEU A 92 -40.56 -47.36 28.50
CA LEU A 92 -41.42 -46.18 28.40
C LEU A 92 -41.78 -45.86 26.93
N VAL A 93 -40.79 -45.89 26.03
CA VAL A 93 -40.96 -45.68 24.59
C VAL A 93 -41.79 -46.81 23.97
N GLY A 94 -41.63 -48.04 24.45
CA GLY A 94 -42.43 -49.20 24.05
C GLY A 94 -43.94 -49.07 24.34
N ARG A 95 -44.36 -48.13 25.20
CA ARG A 95 -45.77 -47.85 25.51
C ARG A 95 -46.39 -46.74 24.65
N LEU A 96 -45.58 -46.01 23.88
CA LEU A 96 -46.06 -44.95 22.98
C LEU A 96 -46.53 -45.53 21.65
N SER A 97 -47.51 -44.89 21.01
CA SER A 97 -47.95 -45.29 19.67
C SER A 97 -46.84 -45.14 18.63
N VAL A 98 -46.92 -45.91 17.53
CA VAL A 98 -45.90 -45.84 16.47
C VAL A 98 -45.83 -44.43 15.87
N ARG A 99 -46.98 -43.73 15.78
CA ARG A 99 -47.05 -42.33 15.34
C ARG A 99 -46.24 -41.39 16.23
N ILE A 100 -46.38 -41.48 17.56
CA ILE A 100 -45.67 -40.59 18.50
C ILE A 100 -44.15 -40.83 18.42
N ARG A 101 -43.71 -42.08 18.20
CA ARG A 101 -42.28 -42.41 18.03
C ARG A 101 -41.68 -41.76 16.78
N ILE A 102 -42.43 -41.72 15.67
CA ILE A 102 -42.03 -41.06 14.43
C ILE A 102 -41.97 -39.53 14.64
N PHE A 103 -42.98 -38.95 15.30
CA PHE A 103 -42.97 -37.52 15.62
C PHE A 103 -41.80 -37.10 16.51
N LEU A 104 -41.35 -37.94 17.44
CA LEU A 104 -40.17 -37.66 18.26
C LEU A 104 -38.87 -37.60 17.44
N LEU A 105 -38.71 -38.44 16.42
CA LEU A 105 -37.56 -38.39 15.51
C LEU A 105 -37.56 -37.08 14.69
N ILE A 106 -38.73 -36.67 14.21
CA ILE A 106 -38.91 -35.39 13.51
C ILE A 106 -38.63 -34.21 14.45
N ALA A 107 -39.07 -34.28 15.70
CA ALA A 107 -38.79 -33.24 16.69
C ALA A 107 -37.28 -33.09 16.95
N VAL A 108 -36.54 -34.19 17.13
CA VAL A 108 -35.08 -34.17 17.33
C VAL A 108 -34.34 -33.57 16.13
N THR A 109 -34.71 -33.95 14.90
CA THR A 109 -34.12 -33.37 13.68
C THR A 109 -34.38 -31.87 13.58
N MET A 110 -35.62 -31.42 13.81
CA MET A 110 -35.98 -29.99 13.81
C MET A 110 -35.22 -29.19 14.88
N THR A 111 -35.03 -29.75 16.06
CA THR A 111 -34.30 -29.09 17.16
C THR A 111 -32.80 -28.95 16.82
N GLY A 112 -32.19 -29.99 16.23
CA GLY A 112 -30.81 -29.94 15.74
C GLY A 112 -30.62 -28.91 14.62
N LEU A 113 -31.57 -28.84 13.67
CA LEU A 113 -31.54 -27.86 12.59
C LEU A 113 -31.66 -26.42 13.12
N ALA A 114 -32.56 -26.18 14.08
CA ALA A 114 -32.72 -24.88 14.72
C ALA A 114 -31.46 -24.45 15.50
N ALA A 115 -30.80 -25.39 16.18
CA ALA A 115 -29.54 -25.12 16.88
C ALA A 115 -28.41 -24.74 15.91
N ILE A 116 -28.28 -25.46 14.78
CA ILE A 116 -27.33 -25.12 13.72
C ILE A 116 -27.65 -23.74 13.13
N GLY A 117 -28.93 -23.45 12.88
CA GLY A 117 -29.37 -22.14 12.40
C GLY A 117 -29.03 -21.00 13.37
N GLY A 118 -29.16 -21.22 14.68
CA GLY A 118 -28.77 -20.25 15.72
C GLY A 118 -27.26 -19.97 15.74
N VAL A 119 -26.43 -21.02 15.66
CA VAL A 119 -24.96 -20.86 15.56
C VAL A 119 -24.56 -20.18 14.26
N PHE A 120 -25.23 -20.50 13.14
CA PHE A 120 -24.97 -19.87 11.85
C PHE A 120 -25.29 -18.36 11.89
N TRP A 121 -26.43 -17.98 12.48
CA TRP A 121 -26.80 -16.57 12.62
C TRP A 121 -25.81 -15.80 13.51
N TRP A 122 -25.46 -16.35 14.68
CA TRP A 122 -24.45 -15.74 15.56
C TRP A 122 -23.09 -15.59 14.86
N SER A 123 -22.65 -16.62 14.12
CA SER A 123 -21.41 -16.59 13.34
C SER A 123 -21.44 -15.52 12.26
N GLN A 124 -22.53 -15.41 11.50
CA GLN A 124 -22.74 -14.36 10.50
C GLN A 124 -22.57 -12.97 11.11
N THR A 125 -23.26 -12.67 12.21
CA THR A 125 -23.16 -11.35 12.87
C THR A 125 -21.77 -11.06 13.45
N SER A 126 -21.09 -12.08 13.97
CA SER A 126 -19.73 -11.93 14.51
C SER A 126 -18.71 -11.67 13.39
N VAL A 127 -18.82 -12.41 12.28
CA VAL A 127 -17.98 -12.24 11.09
C VAL A 127 -18.23 -10.88 10.45
N GLU A 128 -19.48 -10.45 10.33
CA GLU A 128 -19.84 -9.12 9.80
C GLU A 128 -19.23 -7.98 10.63
N SER A 129 -19.34 -8.06 11.97
CA SER A 129 -18.74 -7.05 12.85
C SER A 129 -17.21 -7.03 12.83
N ALA A 130 -16.57 -8.20 12.63
CA ALA A 130 -15.12 -8.29 12.53
C ALA A 130 -14.62 -7.82 11.16
N PHE A 131 -15.38 -8.07 10.08
CA PHE A 131 -15.11 -7.50 8.76
C PHE A 131 -15.21 -5.97 8.76
N ALA A 132 -16.28 -5.41 9.32
CA ALA A 132 -16.46 -3.96 9.39
C ALA A 132 -15.32 -3.27 10.18
N ARG A 133 -14.83 -3.91 11.25
CA ARG A 133 -13.65 -3.43 11.98
C ARG A 133 -12.36 -3.55 11.16
N ALA A 134 -12.15 -4.67 10.46
CA ALA A 134 -10.98 -4.86 9.62
C ALA A 134 -10.93 -3.85 8.47
N GLU A 135 -12.07 -3.58 7.83
CA GLU A 135 -12.23 -2.55 6.80
C GLU A 135 -11.94 -1.16 7.38
N GLY A 136 -12.52 -0.82 8.54
CA GLY A 136 -12.25 0.47 9.19
C GLY A 136 -10.77 0.68 9.52
N PHE A 137 -10.05 -0.34 10.00
CA PHE A 137 -8.60 -0.23 10.25
C PHE A 137 -7.76 -0.17 8.96
N SER A 138 -8.21 -0.85 7.89
CA SER A 138 -7.59 -0.71 6.57
C SER A 138 -7.75 0.71 6.02
N ASP A 139 -8.93 1.31 6.18
CA ASP A 139 -9.19 2.71 5.79
C ASP A 139 -8.36 3.68 6.63
N LEU A 140 -8.22 3.41 7.93
CA LEU A 140 -7.37 4.19 8.82
C LEU A 140 -5.90 4.13 8.35
N ALA A 141 -5.37 2.94 8.07
CA ALA A 141 -4.00 2.77 7.59
C ALA A 141 -3.77 3.51 6.26
N GLY A 142 -4.70 3.39 5.31
CA GLY A 142 -4.64 4.11 4.03
C GLY A 142 -4.64 5.62 4.21
N THR A 143 -5.56 6.15 5.01
CA THR A 143 -5.68 7.61 5.22
C THR A 143 -4.50 8.19 6.00
N VAL A 144 -3.96 7.45 6.98
CA VAL A 144 -2.76 7.86 7.74
C VAL A 144 -1.51 7.83 6.86
N ALA A 145 -1.39 6.84 5.96
CA ALA A 145 -0.31 6.80 4.98
C ALA A 145 -0.37 8.01 4.02
N ASP A 146 -1.56 8.34 3.51
CA ASP A 146 -1.77 9.52 2.66
C ASP A 146 -1.40 10.82 3.40
N LEU A 147 -1.75 10.92 4.68
CA LEU A 147 -1.38 12.05 5.54
C LEU A 147 0.14 12.14 5.79
N SER A 148 0.81 11.01 5.96
CA SER A 148 2.28 10.94 6.07
C SER A 148 2.96 11.40 4.78
N THR A 149 2.42 11.01 3.63
CA THR A 149 2.90 11.48 2.33
C THR A 149 2.70 12.98 2.18
N ALA A 150 1.53 13.51 2.55
CA ALA A 150 1.26 14.95 2.51
C ALA A 150 2.22 15.75 3.41
N ALA A 151 2.47 15.27 4.64
CA ALA A 151 3.45 15.87 5.54
C ALA A 151 4.87 15.86 4.96
N GLY A 152 5.26 14.77 4.29
CA GLY A 152 6.54 14.66 3.58
C GLY A 152 6.67 15.67 2.44
N THR A 153 5.63 15.82 1.60
CA THR A 153 5.61 16.82 0.52
C THR A 153 5.70 18.23 1.07
N MET A 154 4.93 18.56 2.11
CA MET A 154 5.01 19.86 2.78
C MET A 154 6.44 20.19 3.25
N ARG A 155 7.14 19.21 3.83
CA ARG A 155 8.54 19.37 4.28
C ARG A 155 9.49 19.64 3.11
N VAL A 156 9.29 18.98 1.98
CA VAL A 156 10.06 19.24 0.75
C VAL A 156 9.79 20.64 0.20
N THR A 157 8.52 21.06 0.14
CA THR A 157 8.13 22.40 -0.31
C THR A 157 8.68 23.48 0.61
N GLU A 158 8.69 23.26 1.93
CA GLU A 158 9.31 24.14 2.92
C GLU A 158 10.80 24.32 2.67
N LYS A 159 11.58 23.23 2.59
CA LYS A 159 13.02 23.31 2.30
C LYS A 159 13.30 23.98 0.95
N THR A 160 12.47 23.73 -0.06
CA THR A 160 12.58 24.36 -1.38
C THR A 160 12.29 25.87 -1.30
N TYR A 161 11.28 26.27 -0.53
CA TYR A 161 10.96 27.67 -0.26
C TYR A 161 12.11 28.38 0.46
N LEU A 162 12.74 27.75 1.45
CA LEU A 162 13.90 28.32 2.14
C LEU A 162 15.11 28.54 1.22
N ALA A 163 15.28 27.69 0.21
CA ALA A 163 16.35 27.83 -0.77
C ALA A 163 16.06 28.95 -1.79
N VAL A 164 14.83 28.99 -2.33
CA VAL A 164 14.41 29.97 -3.35
C VAL A 164 13.02 30.51 -3.01
N PRO A 165 12.92 31.54 -2.16
CA PRO A 165 11.62 32.01 -1.68
C PRO A 165 10.79 32.65 -2.80
N SER A 166 9.57 32.15 -3.00
CA SER A 166 8.64 32.66 -4.01
C SER A 166 7.18 32.60 -3.56
N ALA A 167 6.34 33.49 -4.11
CA ALA A 167 4.90 33.48 -3.83
C ALA A 167 4.21 32.20 -4.31
N ALA A 168 4.69 31.59 -5.40
CA ALA A 168 4.15 30.34 -5.94
C ALA A 168 4.34 29.17 -4.96
N LEU A 169 5.56 29.01 -4.42
CA LEU A 169 5.85 27.96 -3.42
C LEU A 169 5.04 28.16 -2.13
N TYR A 170 4.82 29.42 -1.73
CA TYR A 170 3.96 29.73 -0.59
C TYR A 170 2.50 29.29 -0.81
N GLN A 171 1.95 29.53 -2.01
CA GLN A 171 0.62 29.07 -2.37
C GLN A 171 0.53 27.54 -2.43
N SER A 172 1.53 26.86 -3.01
CA SER A 172 1.61 25.40 -3.03
C SER A 172 1.57 24.82 -1.62
N PHE A 173 2.41 25.33 -0.72
CA PHE A 173 2.44 24.90 0.68
C PHE A 173 1.09 25.09 1.37
N THR A 174 0.41 26.22 1.12
CA THR A 174 -0.92 26.52 1.69
C THR A 174 -1.99 25.56 1.16
N SER A 175 -1.88 25.10 -0.08
CA SER A 175 -2.77 24.07 -0.62
C SER A 175 -2.48 22.69 -0.02
N GLU A 176 -1.20 22.34 0.12
CA GLU A 176 -0.77 21.05 0.68
C GLU A 176 -1.23 20.88 2.13
N ILE A 177 -1.09 21.93 2.96
CA ILE A 177 -1.53 21.88 4.36
C ILE A 177 -3.05 21.79 4.51
N ALA A 178 -3.80 22.43 3.60
CA ALA A 178 -5.27 22.29 3.55
C ALA A 178 -5.68 20.85 3.19
N SER A 179 -4.95 20.21 2.25
CA SER A 179 -5.15 18.80 1.91
C SER A 179 -4.83 17.89 3.09
N ALA A 180 -3.72 18.11 3.79
CA ALA A 180 -3.35 17.36 4.98
C ALA A 180 -4.42 17.47 6.09
N ARG A 181 -5.00 18.65 6.31
CA ARG A 181 -6.13 18.81 7.24
C ARG A 181 -7.37 18.02 6.80
N SER A 182 -7.71 18.05 5.52
CA SER A 182 -8.84 17.27 5.00
C SER A 182 -8.65 15.77 5.21
N GLN A 183 -7.42 15.27 5.06
CA GLN A 183 -7.09 13.86 5.34
C GLN A 183 -7.18 13.56 6.85
N LEU A 184 -6.70 14.47 7.70
CA LEU A 184 -6.82 14.32 9.15
C LEU A 184 -8.29 14.32 9.63
N ASP A 185 -9.15 15.13 9.03
CA ASP A 185 -10.58 15.11 9.31
C ASP A 185 -11.24 13.80 8.84
N ALA A 186 -10.78 13.23 7.72
CA ALA A 186 -11.20 11.90 7.29
C ALA A 186 -10.78 10.83 8.32
N VAL A 187 -9.54 10.88 8.83
CA VAL A 187 -9.09 10.02 9.95
C VAL A 187 -10.00 10.17 11.16
N ARG A 188 -10.31 11.41 11.56
CA ARG A 188 -11.19 11.70 12.70
C ARG A 188 -12.63 11.17 12.50
N GLY A 189 -13.09 11.08 11.25
CA GLY A 189 -14.40 10.53 10.89
C GLY A 189 -14.50 9.00 11.02
N LEU A 190 -13.38 8.28 11.09
CA LEU A 190 -13.38 6.83 11.21
C LEU A 190 -13.72 6.39 12.64
N ALA A 191 -14.72 5.52 12.79
CA ALA A 191 -15.14 5.02 14.10
C ALA A 191 -14.01 4.28 14.84
N VAL A 192 -13.14 3.58 14.12
CA VAL A 192 -11.98 2.87 14.68
C VAL A 192 -10.88 3.82 15.19
N ALA A 193 -10.89 5.08 14.76
CA ALA A 193 -9.90 6.08 15.14
C ALA A 193 -10.25 6.80 16.46
N ALA A 194 -11.47 6.64 16.96
CA ALA A 194 -11.96 7.30 18.18
C ALA A 194 -11.05 7.10 19.42
N PRO A 195 -10.41 5.95 19.65
CA PRO A 195 -9.46 5.78 20.76
C PRO A 195 -8.19 6.63 20.65
N TYR A 196 -7.85 7.09 19.44
CA TYR A 196 -6.62 7.84 19.13
C TYR A 196 -6.87 9.34 18.93
N ALA A 197 -7.97 9.85 19.50
CA ALA A 197 -8.34 11.27 19.39
C ALA A 197 -7.23 12.20 19.88
N SER A 198 -6.48 11.80 20.90
CA SER A 198 -5.35 12.59 21.43
C SER A 198 -4.24 12.74 20.40
N GLU A 199 -3.83 11.67 19.73
CA GLU A 199 -2.80 11.67 18.69
C GLU A 199 -3.26 12.47 17.47
N ILE A 200 -4.52 12.32 17.07
CA ILE A 200 -5.15 13.10 15.99
C ILE A 200 -5.11 14.60 16.31
N ASP A 201 -5.44 14.98 17.55
CA ASP A 201 -5.42 16.38 18.00
C ASP A 201 -3.99 16.95 18.05
N GLN A 202 -2.98 16.12 18.40
CA GLN A 202 -1.57 16.54 18.33
C GLN A 202 -1.11 16.78 16.90
N VAL A 203 -1.52 15.93 15.95
CA VAL A 203 -1.25 16.14 14.53
C VAL A 203 -1.94 17.43 14.03
N ALA A 204 -3.19 17.66 14.42
CA ALA A 204 -3.93 18.88 14.07
C ALA A 204 -3.20 20.13 14.58
N LEU A 205 -2.80 20.12 15.85
CA LEU A 205 -2.08 21.22 16.48
C LEU A 205 -0.72 21.47 15.81
N ALA A 206 0.00 20.42 15.43
CA ALA A 206 1.27 20.54 14.70
C ALA A 206 1.05 21.17 13.31
N LEU A 207 0.04 20.74 12.55
CA LEU A 207 -0.32 21.35 11.27
C LEU A 207 -0.69 22.83 11.42
N ASP A 208 -1.48 23.19 12.44
CA ASP A 208 -1.86 24.58 12.70
C ASP A 208 -0.63 25.46 13.01
N ASN A 209 0.28 24.95 13.84
CA ASN A 209 1.52 25.63 14.18
C ASN A 209 2.47 25.78 12.98
N ILE A 210 2.55 24.76 12.13
CA ILE A 210 3.31 24.79 10.88
C ILE A 210 2.74 25.86 9.94
N GLU A 211 1.42 25.90 9.74
CA GLU A 211 0.79 26.89 8.87
C GLU A 211 1.06 28.32 9.36
N ALA A 212 0.81 28.57 10.65
CA ALA A 212 0.99 29.89 11.24
C ALA A 212 2.45 30.34 11.15
N THR A 213 3.39 29.47 11.51
CA THR A 213 4.82 29.78 11.48
C THR A 213 5.31 30.01 10.04
N PHE A 214 4.83 29.23 9.07
CA PHE A 214 5.19 29.41 7.66
C PHE A 214 4.60 30.69 7.06
N ARG A 215 3.40 31.09 7.48
CA ARG A 215 2.80 32.40 7.11
C ARG A 215 3.62 33.56 7.65
N ASP A 216 4.03 33.49 8.92
CA ASP A 216 4.87 34.51 9.55
C ASP A 216 6.24 34.58 8.86
N LEU A 217 6.84 33.41 8.56
CA LEU A 217 8.08 33.29 7.81
C LEU A 217 7.97 33.96 6.43
N HIS A 218 6.87 33.71 5.72
CA HIS A 218 6.62 34.34 4.42
C HIS A 218 6.53 35.86 4.53
N SER A 219 5.85 36.38 5.56
CA SER A 219 5.76 37.83 5.81
C SER A 219 7.13 38.45 6.08
N VAL A 220 7.97 37.80 6.90
CA VAL A 220 9.35 38.24 7.15
C VAL A 220 10.18 38.17 5.87
N GLN A 221 9.99 37.12 5.07
CA GLN A 221 10.70 36.95 3.81
C GLN A 221 10.30 38.00 2.76
N GLN A 222 9.04 38.45 2.74
CA GLN A 222 8.62 39.58 1.90
C GLN A 222 9.29 40.89 2.32
N ARG A 223 9.46 41.14 3.63
CA ARG A 223 10.24 42.28 4.12
C ARG A 223 11.71 42.17 3.75
N LEU A 224 12.30 40.98 3.74
CA LEU A 224 13.68 40.75 3.29
C LEU A 224 13.84 40.89 1.76
N GLY A 225 12.81 40.54 1.00
CA GLY A 225 12.79 40.44 -0.46
C GLY A 225 12.73 38.97 -0.93
N LEU A 226 11.91 38.70 -1.96
CA LEU A 226 11.80 37.37 -2.59
C LEU A 226 12.94 37.14 -3.61
N ALA A 227 13.14 35.89 -4.03
CA ALA A 227 14.15 35.57 -5.02
C ALA A 227 13.86 36.26 -6.37
N GLY A 228 14.86 36.95 -6.94
CA GLY A 228 14.80 37.54 -8.29
C GLY A 228 14.10 38.91 -8.40
N GLY A 229 13.71 39.55 -7.30
CA GLY A 229 13.06 40.87 -7.31
C GLY A 229 13.91 42.00 -6.70
N GLU A 230 13.58 43.25 -7.07
CA GLU A 230 14.07 44.49 -6.43
C GLU A 230 13.19 44.91 -5.23
N ASP A 231 12.46 43.97 -4.65
CA ASP A 231 11.50 44.21 -3.58
C ASP A 231 12.13 44.03 -2.19
N GLY A 232 11.47 44.59 -1.17
CA GLY A 232 11.87 44.47 0.23
C GLY A 232 13.19 45.16 0.56
N ALA A 233 13.77 44.81 1.70
CA ALA A 233 14.97 45.42 2.24
C ALA A 233 16.19 45.20 1.33
N ARG A 234 16.33 44.03 0.70
CA ARG A 234 17.40 43.77 -0.29
C ARG A 234 17.31 44.69 -1.50
N GLY A 235 16.11 44.86 -2.06
CA GLY A 235 15.88 45.80 -3.14
C GLY A 235 16.21 47.24 -2.76
N ALA A 236 15.71 47.67 -1.59
CA ALA A 236 15.99 48.99 -1.05
C ALA A 236 17.49 49.21 -0.78
N LEU A 237 18.23 48.20 -0.33
CA LEU A 237 19.68 48.25 -0.17
C LEU A 237 20.38 48.51 -1.51
N THR A 238 20.01 47.75 -2.55
CA THR A 238 20.58 47.92 -3.90
C THR A 238 20.29 49.32 -4.44
N VAL A 239 19.01 49.73 -4.44
CA VAL A 239 18.57 51.02 -5.01
C VAL A 239 19.24 52.21 -4.30
N ASN A 240 19.23 52.22 -2.96
CA ASN A 240 19.79 53.35 -2.20
C ASN A 240 21.32 53.33 -2.20
N GLY A 241 21.94 52.15 -2.17
CA GLY A 241 23.40 52.00 -2.29
C GLY A 241 23.91 52.50 -3.64
N ASP A 242 23.26 52.12 -4.73
CA ASP A 242 23.62 52.55 -6.09
C ASP A 242 23.35 54.05 -6.30
N ALA A 243 22.23 54.57 -5.79
CA ALA A 243 21.93 56.01 -5.81
C ALA A 243 22.98 56.83 -5.06
N LEU A 244 23.44 56.35 -3.89
CA LEU A 244 24.49 56.99 -3.11
C LEU A 244 25.81 57.03 -3.89
N VAL A 245 26.23 55.91 -4.48
CA VAL A 245 27.47 55.84 -5.27
C VAL A 245 27.38 56.71 -6.52
N ALA A 246 26.28 56.64 -7.26
CA ALA A 246 26.05 57.44 -8.46
C ALA A 246 26.06 58.95 -8.14
N GLY A 247 25.41 59.36 -7.04
CA GLY A 247 25.42 60.74 -6.57
C GLY A 247 26.83 61.23 -6.22
N VAL A 248 27.61 60.42 -5.51
CA VAL A 248 29.00 60.74 -5.15
C VAL A 248 29.91 60.80 -6.40
N GLN A 249 29.73 59.89 -7.36
CA GLN A 249 30.48 59.92 -8.63
C GLN A 249 30.14 61.16 -9.47
N LYS A 250 28.87 61.55 -9.52
CA LYS A 250 28.43 62.78 -10.19
C LYS A 250 29.12 64.00 -9.57
N LEU A 251 29.16 64.08 -8.25
CA LEU A 251 29.89 65.13 -7.53
C LEU A 251 31.39 65.15 -7.86
N ALA A 252 32.04 63.98 -7.85
CA ALA A 252 33.47 63.87 -8.17
C ALA A 252 33.82 64.31 -9.60
N ARG A 253 32.87 64.22 -10.55
CA ARG A 253 33.05 64.72 -11.93
C ARG A 253 33.04 66.25 -12.02
N PHE A 254 32.21 66.93 -11.23
CA PHE A 254 32.02 68.38 -11.32
C PHE A 254 32.79 69.20 -10.28
N LYS A 255 33.12 68.61 -9.11
CA LYS A 255 33.92 69.21 -8.05
C LYS A 255 34.99 68.21 -7.59
N ARG A 256 36.16 68.26 -8.22
CA ARG A 256 37.30 67.38 -7.88
C ARG A 256 38.09 67.98 -6.71
N GLY A 257 38.23 67.23 -5.62
CA GLY A 257 39.06 67.61 -4.49
C GLY A 257 39.28 66.46 -3.49
N PRO A 258 40.19 66.65 -2.51
CA PRO A 258 40.57 65.60 -1.56
C PRO A 258 39.39 65.07 -0.73
N GLU A 259 38.43 65.94 -0.38
CA GLU A 259 37.28 65.56 0.43
C GLU A 259 36.22 64.78 -0.39
N THR A 260 36.01 65.12 -1.67
CA THR A 260 35.10 64.37 -2.56
C THR A 260 35.65 63.00 -2.91
N GLU A 261 36.98 62.85 -3.02
CA GLU A 261 37.63 61.55 -3.19
C GLU A 261 37.48 60.68 -1.93
N ARG A 262 37.68 61.24 -0.74
CA ARG A 262 37.44 60.53 0.53
C ARG A 262 35.99 60.07 0.67
N LEU A 263 35.03 60.90 0.24
CA LEU A 263 33.62 60.53 0.22
C LEU A 263 33.35 59.36 -0.73
N ALA A 264 33.95 59.35 -1.93
CA ALA A 264 33.85 58.24 -2.87
C ALA A 264 34.42 56.94 -2.29
N PHE A 265 35.60 56.98 -1.66
CA PHE A 265 36.17 55.82 -0.98
C PHE A 265 35.29 55.33 0.17
N ALA A 266 34.74 56.24 0.99
CA ALA A 266 33.85 55.87 2.09
C ALA A 266 32.56 55.20 1.59
N GLY A 267 32.00 55.65 0.46
CA GLY A 267 30.81 55.04 -0.14
C GLY A 267 31.05 53.60 -0.61
N VAL A 268 32.17 53.34 -1.28
CA VAL A 268 32.56 51.98 -1.71
C VAL A 268 32.85 51.07 -0.52
N ASP A 269 33.49 51.60 0.52
CA ASP A 269 33.75 50.86 1.77
C ASP A 269 32.45 50.46 2.48
N LEU A 270 31.43 51.33 2.44
CA LEU A 270 30.10 51.02 2.96
C LEU A 270 29.44 49.86 2.19
N GLN A 271 29.43 49.89 0.86
CA GLN A 271 28.92 48.76 0.05
C GLN A 271 29.71 47.47 0.31
N ARG A 272 31.03 47.56 0.48
CA ARG A 272 31.86 46.40 0.83
C ARG A 272 31.45 45.80 2.18
N SER A 273 31.25 46.63 3.20
CA SER A 273 30.83 46.18 4.53
C SER A 273 29.42 45.58 4.52
N GLU A 274 28.51 46.12 3.71
CA GLU A 274 27.19 45.53 3.45
C GLU A 274 27.32 44.12 2.86
N LYS A 275 28.08 43.95 1.77
CA LYS A 275 28.30 42.62 1.17
C LYS A 275 29.01 41.65 2.13
N ALA A 276 29.92 42.12 2.97
CA ALA A 276 30.55 41.30 4.00
C ALA A 276 29.52 40.76 5.01
N TYR A 277 28.59 41.60 5.47
CA TYR A 277 27.50 41.15 6.35
C TYR A 277 26.52 40.20 5.65
N LEU A 278 26.22 40.44 4.36
CA LEU A 278 25.35 39.54 3.58
C LEU A 278 25.96 38.13 3.40
N LEU A 279 27.29 38.04 3.36
CA LEU A 279 28.02 36.76 3.28
C LEU A 279 28.16 36.10 4.66
N ASP A 280 28.44 36.89 5.70
CA ASP A 280 28.61 36.44 7.07
C ASP A 280 27.88 37.38 8.03
N ARG A 281 26.74 36.92 8.55
CA ARG A 281 25.81 37.70 9.38
C ARG A 281 26.28 37.85 10.83
N SER A 282 27.59 38.03 11.04
CA SER A 282 28.18 38.17 12.36
C SER A 282 28.01 39.59 12.93
N ASP A 283 27.91 39.70 14.26
CA ASP A 283 27.89 40.99 14.97
C ASP A 283 29.11 41.86 14.63
N VAL A 284 30.23 41.23 14.27
CA VAL A 284 31.45 41.91 13.81
C VAL A 284 31.20 42.63 12.49
N ASN A 285 30.58 41.97 11.52
CA ASN A 285 30.27 42.59 10.22
C ASN A 285 29.14 43.61 10.33
N LEU A 286 28.19 43.41 11.26
CA LEU A 286 27.17 44.40 11.60
C LEU A 286 27.82 45.71 12.08
N GLY A 287 28.72 45.62 13.07
CA GLY A 287 29.48 46.78 13.55
C GLY A 287 30.39 47.37 12.46
N GLY A 288 30.92 46.53 11.56
CA GLY A 288 31.68 46.98 10.40
C GLY A 288 30.88 47.91 9.48
N PHE A 289 29.61 47.59 9.21
CA PHE A 289 28.71 48.45 8.44
C PHE A 289 28.43 49.77 9.15
N GLU A 290 28.12 49.74 10.44
CA GLU A 290 27.86 50.97 11.23
C GLU A 290 29.06 51.92 11.21
N VAL A 291 30.28 51.40 11.36
CA VAL A 291 31.51 52.18 11.30
C VAL A 291 31.73 52.78 9.92
N ALA A 292 31.46 52.03 8.85
CA ALA A 292 31.55 52.53 7.48
C ALA A 292 30.50 53.61 7.21
N ALA A 293 29.27 53.44 7.68
CA ALA A 293 28.19 54.42 7.53
C ALA A 293 28.54 55.74 8.23
N ALA A 294 29.05 55.67 9.46
CA ALA A 294 29.54 56.84 10.19
C ALA A 294 30.77 57.51 9.54
N ARG A 295 31.54 56.77 8.72
CA ARG A 295 32.63 57.34 7.93
C ARG A 295 32.10 58.13 6.74
N VAL A 296 31.07 57.64 6.05
CA VAL A 296 30.38 58.37 4.97
C VAL A 296 29.76 59.65 5.51
N GLU A 297 29.05 59.57 6.64
CA GLU A 297 28.41 60.73 7.28
C GLU A 297 29.44 61.83 7.63
N ARG A 298 30.58 61.44 8.22
CA ARG A 298 31.68 62.38 8.48
C ARG A 298 32.27 62.95 7.20
N ALA A 299 32.43 62.15 6.14
CA ALA A 299 32.94 62.63 4.86
C ALA A 299 31.98 63.63 4.18
N LEU A 300 30.66 63.38 4.25
CA LEU A 300 29.63 64.30 3.76
C LEU A 300 29.72 65.67 4.43
N SER A 301 29.85 65.70 5.76
CA SER A 301 29.97 66.96 6.53
C SER A 301 31.23 67.78 6.16
N ARG A 302 32.30 67.12 5.72
CA ARG A 302 33.59 67.76 5.38
C ARG A 302 33.69 68.20 3.93
N ALA A 303 32.90 67.61 3.03
CA ALA A 303 32.96 67.85 1.60
C ALA A 303 32.49 69.25 1.16
N LYS A 304 31.91 70.05 2.07
CA LYS A 304 31.43 71.43 1.81
C LYS A 304 30.58 71.51 0.54
N LEU A 305 29.60 70.61 0.46
CA LEU A 305 28.66 70.51 -0.66
C LEU A 305 27.70 71.71 -0.66
N ASP A 306 27.06 71.95 -1.81
CA ASP A 306 25.88 72.82 -1.81
C ASP A 306 24.71 72.14 -1.07
N GLU A 307 23.75 72.95 -0.64
CA GLU A 307 22.65 72.50 0.21
C GLU A 307 21.81 71.40 -0.46
N ALA A 308 21.61 71.49 -1.78
CA ALA A 308 20.86 70.52 -2.55
C ALA A 308 21.56 69.14 -2.58
N ALA A 309 22.84 69.09 -2.96
CA ALA A 309 23.59 67.85 -3.02
C ALA A 309 23.84 67.24 -1.63
N SER A 310 24.03 68.08 -0.61
CA SER A 310 24.15 67.62 0.78
C SER A 310 22.86 66.94 1.24
N THR A 311 21.71 67.53 0.94
CA THR A 311 20.40 66.97 1.32
C THR A 311 20.11 65.66 0.58
N GLU A 312 20.38 65.61 -0.72
CA GLU A 312 20.18 64.43 -1.56
C GLU A 312 21.01 63.23 -1.07
N LEU A 313 22.33 63.39 -0.91
CA LEU A 313 23.19 62.29 -0.46
C LEU A 313 22.92 61.84 0.97
N THR A 314 22.58 62.78 1.86
CA THR A 314 22.19 62.44 3.24
C THR A 314 20.89 61.64 3.25
N GLY A 315 19.94 61.98 2.36
CA GLY A 315 18.72 61.21 2.13
C GLY A 315 19.00 59.77 1.71
N PHE A 316 19.85 59.57 0.69
CA PHE A 316 20.23 58.22 0.25
C PHE A 316 20.93 57.42 1.35
N LEU A 317 21.87 58.03 2.09
CA LEU A 317 22.55 57.35 3.20
C LEU A 317 21.56 56.95 4.31
N THR A 318 20.59 57.80 4.62
CA THR A 318 19.57 57.51 5.64
C THR A 318 18.68 56.36 5.21
N ALA A 319 18.14 56.40 3.99
CA ALA A 319 17.33 55.33 3.44
C ALA A 319 18.12 54.01 3.31
N TYR A 320 19.41 54.09 3.00
CA TYR A 320 20.28 52.93 2.92
C TYR A 320 20.53 52.27 4.28
N ARG A 321 20.72 53.07 5.34
CA ARG A 321 20.82 52.57 6.71
C ARG A 321 19.51 51.95 7.20
N GLU A 322 18.38 52.61 6.94
CA GLU A 322 17.06 52.08 7.30
C GLU A 322 16.75 50.74 6.62
N ALA A 323 17.12 50.61 5.33
CA ALA A 323 17.01 49.35 4.60
C ALA A 323 17.91 48.26 5.21
N PHE A 324 19.12 48.61 5.63
CA PHE A 324 20.05 47.69 6.29
C PHE A 324 19.53 47.23 7.66
N ASP A 325 19.03 48.15 8.48
CA ASP A 325 18.44 47.85 9.80
C ASP A 325 17.21 46.96 9.65
N THR A 326 16.38 47.21 8.63
CA THR A 326 15.25 46.34 8.30
C THR A 326 15.73 44.95 7.89
N TYR A 327 16.79 44.86 7.08
CA TYR A 327 17.36 43.58 6.63
C TYR A 327 17.93 42.76 7.80
N THR A 328 18.68 43.40 8.69
CA THR A 328 19.33 42.73 9.83
C THR A 328 18.30 42.25 10.85
N GLY A 329 17.33 43.10 11.21
CA GLY A 329 16.25 42.76 12.13
C GLY A 329 15.36 41.63 11.61
N ALA A 330 14.89 41.73 10.36
CA ALA A 330 14.09 40.67 9.74
C ALA A 330 14.89 39.37 9.54
N GLY A 331 16.21 39.45 9.36
CA GLY A 331 17.08 38.28 9.25
C GLY A 331 17.13 37.44 10.54
N GLY A 332 17.15 38.09 11.71
CA GLY A 332 17.09 37.41 13.01
C GLY A 332 15.75 36.71 13.24
N GLU A 333 14.65 37.43 12.97
CA GLU A 333 13.29 36.87 13.05
C GLU A 333 13.11 35.68 12.09
N HIS A 334 13.62 35.77 10.86
CA HIS A 334 13.58 34.69 9.89
C HIS A 334 14.26 33.43 10.43
N THR A 335 15.47 33.53 10.97
CA THR A 335 16.21 32.39 11.53
C THR A 335 15.43 31.72 12.67
N ALA A 336 14.86 32.50 13.58
CA ALA A 336 14.05 31.98 14.69
C ALA A 336 12.78 31.26 14.21
N LEU A 337 12.13 31.78 13.15
CA LEU A 337 10.96 31.14 12.54
C LEU A 337 11.32 29.84 11.82
N VAL A 338 12.47 29.78 11.15
CA VAL A 338 12.97 28.54 10.51
C VAL A 338 13.24 27.45 11.55
N GLU A 339 13.93 27.79 12.65
CA GLU A 339 14.20 26.84 13.74
C GLU A 339 12.90 26.33 14.38
N LYS A 340 11.95 27.24 14.62
CA LYS A 340 10.62 26.89 15.16
C LYS A 340 9.83 26.00 14.21
N LEU A 341 9.87 26.30 12.91
CA LEU A 341 9.19 25.51 11.88
C LEU A 341 9.77 24.10 11.77
N GLU A 342 11.10 23.97 11.81
CA GLU A 342 11.80 22.69 11.86
C GLU A 342 11.38 21.84 13.06
N ALA A 343 11.33 22.44 14.25
CA ALA A 343 10.87 21.76 15.45
C ALA A 343 9.43 21.22 15.32
N PHE A 344 8.52 21.95 14.67
CA PHE A 344 7.15 21.46 14.45
C PHE A 344 7.07 20.34 13.42
N PHE A 345 7.87 20.41 12.35
CA PHE A 345 7.94 19.32 11.38
C PHE A 345 8.49 18.03 11.98
N ASP A 346 9.41 18.11 12.94
CA ASP A 346 9.99 16.94 13.60
C ASP A 346 8.99 16.25 14.57
N VAL A 347 7.95 16.96 14.99
CA VAL A 347 6.89 16.43 15.89
C VAL A 347 5.85 15.60 15.14
N LEU A 348 5.63 15.82 13.84
CA LEU A 348 4.61 15.10 13.06
C LEU A 348 4.89 13.58 12.89
N PRO A 349 6.08 13.14 12.42
CA PRO A 349 6.35 11.73 12.16
C PRO A 349 6.04 10.76 13.32
N PRO A 350 6.40 11.04 14.59
CA PRO A 350 6.12 10.10 15.67
C PRO A 350 4.63 9.91 15.96
N TYR A 351 3.78 10.92 15.77
CA TYR A 351 2.33 10.78 15.95
C TYR A 351 1.70 10.01 14.78
N LEU A 352 2.12 10.31 13.56
CA LEU A 352 1.66 9.57 12.37
C LEU A 352 2.08 8.10 12.42
N ALA A 353 3.30 7.80 12.87
CA ALA A 353 3.78 6.44 13.06
C ALA A 353 2.99 5.69 14.14
N GLN A 354 2.56 6.37 15.22
CA GLN A 354 1.70 5.76 16.24
C GLN A 354 0.31 5.41 15.68
N LEU A 355 -0.30 6.32 14.91
CA LEU A 355 -1.57 6.07 14.24
C LEU A 355 -1.46 4.92 13.22
N GLN A 356 -0.36 4.86 12.48
CA GLN A 356 -0.09 3.79 11.52
C GLN A 356 0.06 2.43 12.23
N ALA A 357 0.88 2.37 13.29
CA ALA A 357 1.07 1.15 14.07
C ALA A 357 -0.23 0.68 14.74
N ALA A 358 -1.05 1.63 15.21
CA ALA A 358 -2.39 1.36 15.73
C ALA A 358 -3.31 0.76 14.66
N ALA A 359 -3.29 1.30 13.44
CA ALA A 359 -4.09 0.80 12.33
C ALA A 359 -3.69 -0.63 11.94
N GLU A 360 -2.38 -0.90 11.82
CA GLU A 360 -1.84 -2.22 11.51
C GLU A 360 -2.16 -3.25 12.60
N SER A 361 -1.98 -2.88 13.87
CA SER A 361 -2.32 -3.74 15.01
C SER A 361 -3.81 -4.05 15.06
N GLY A 362 -4.67 -3.04 14.85
CA GLY A 362 -6.12 -3.21 14.84
C GLY A 362 -6.60 -4.08 13.67
N GLN A 363 -6.00 -3.93 12.50
CA GLN A 363 -6.26 -4.79 11.34
C GLN A 363 -5.86 -6.25 11.62
N ALA A 364 -4.68 -6.47 12.22
CA ALA A 364 -4.23 -7.80 12.61
C ALA A 364 -5.18 -8.44 13.63
N GLU A 365 -5.61 -7.70 14.67
CA GLU A 365 -6.56 -8.20 15.67
C GLU A 365 -7.93 -8.54 15.05
N ALA A 366 -8.46 -7.68 14.18
CA ALA A 366 -9.72 -7.92 13.49
C ALA A 366 -9.64 -9.13 12.55
N SER A 367 -8.52 -9.32 11.87
CA SER A 367 -8.27 -10.50 11.03
C SER A 367 -8.18 -11.80 11.82
N SER A 368 -7.56 -11.76 13.01
CA SER A 368 -7.50 -12.89 13.94
C SER A 368 -8.90 -13.24 14.47
N ALA A 369 -9.69 -12.23 14.85
CA ALA A 369 -11.06 -12.41 15.32
C ALA A 369 -11.96 -13.05 14.23
N LEU A 370 -11.74 -12.74 12.95
CA LEU A 370 -12.42 -13.39 11.83
C LEU A 370 -12.08 -14.89 11.73
N ALA A 371 -10.81 -15.25 11.89
CA ALA A 371 -10.36 -16.64 11.84
C ALA A 371 -10.86 -17.46 13.04
N GLU A 372 -10.81 -16.88 14.24
CA GLU A 372 -11.36 -17.49 15.45
C GLU A 372 -12.88 -17.67 15.36
N GLY A 373 -13.62 -16.64 14.95
CA GLY A 373 -15.08 -16.72 14.79
C GLY A 373 -15.51 -17.82 13.82
N ARG A 374 -14.82 -17.96 12.68
CA ARG A 374 -15.08 -19.03 11.71
C ARG A 374 -14.77 -20.42 12.26
N SER A 375 -13.63 -20.58 12.93
CA SER A 375 -13.20 -21.89 13.46
C SER A 375 -14.07 -22.36 14.63
N VAL A 376 -14.43 -21.47 15.55
CA VAL A 376 -15.35 -21.76 16.66
C VAL A 376 -16.74 -22.12 16.13
N ALA A 377 -17.26 -21.38 15.15
CA ALA A 377 -18.54 -21.69 14.52
C ALA A 377 -18.53 -23.06 13.80
N ALA A 378 -17.46 -23.37 13.07
CA ALA A 378 -17.32 -24.66 12.38
C ALA A 378 -17.25 -25.84 13.37
N MET A 379 -16.46 -25.73 14.44
CA MET A 379 -16.35 -26.79 15.46
C MET A 379 -17.66 -26.99 16.23
N THR A 380 -18.36 -25.91 16.58
CA THR A 380 -19.65 -25.99 17.29
C THR A 380 -20.74 -26.59 16.40
N MET A 381 -20.79 -26.24 15.10
CA MET A 381 -21.69 -26.88 14.13
C MET A 381 -21.40 -28.38 13.97
N LEU A 382 -20.13 -28.77 13.83
CA LEU A 382 -19.73 -30.18 13.74
C LEU A 382 -20.10 -30.96 15.00
N ALA A 383 -19.94 -30.37 16.18
CA ALA A 383 -20.32 -30.98 17.45
C ALA A 383 -21.85 -31.17 17.56
N ILE A 384 -22.65 -30.15 17.18
CA ILE A 384 -24.12 -30.25 17.15
C ILE A 384 -24.54 -31.31 16.12
N MET A 385 -23.98 -31.30 14.92
CA MET A 385 -24.27 -32.28 13.88
C MET A 385 -23.98 -33.72 14.37
N GLY A 386 -22.79 -33.93 14.92
CA GLY A 386 -22.38 -35.23 15.48
C GLY A 386 -23.30 -35.70 16.62
N LEU A 387 -23.68 -34.80 17.52
CA LEU A 387 -24.62 -35.09 18.60
C LEU A 387 -26.01 -35.46 18.06
N THR A 388 -26.51 -34.71 17.06
CA THR A 388 -27.82 -34.96 16.46
C THR A 388 -27.86 -36.32 15.77
N VAL A 389 -26.82 -36.65 14.99
CA VAL A 389 -26.66 -37.96 14.33
C VAL A 389 -26.57 -39.09 15.36
N ALA A 390 -25.80 -38.91 16.44
CA ALA A 390 -25.68 -39.90 17.50
C ALA A 390 -27.02 -40.16 18.21
N VAL A 391 -27.79 -39.10 18.50
CA VAL A 391 -29.14 -39.22 19.10
C VAL A 391 -30.11 -39.91 18.15
N LEU A 392 -30.09 -39.59 16.86
CA LEU A 392 -30.94 -40.23 15.85
C LEU A 392 -30.60 -41.72 15.66
N LEU A 393 -29.31 -42.08 15.64
CA LEU A 393 -28.86 -43.47 15.60
C LEU A 393 -29.31 -44.24 16.85
N ALA A 394 -29.13 -43.67 18.04
CA ALA A 394 -29.56 -44.28 19.28
C ALA A 394 -31.09 -44.45 19.33
N ALA A 395 -31.86 -43.42 18.95
CA ALA A 395 -33.31 -43.47 18.88
C ALA A 395 -33.80 -44.48 17.83
N GLY A 396 -33.16 -44.52 16.66
CA GLY A 396 -33.47 -45.47 15.59
C GLY A 396 -33.24 -46.93 16.01
N LEU A 397 -32.14 -47.22 16.71
CA LEU A 397 -31.87 -48.56 17.25
C LEU A 397 -32.90 -48.99 18.31
N VAL A 398 -33.29 -48.07 19.21
CA VAL A 398 -34.30 -48.34 20.25
C VAL A 398 -35.69 -48.53 19.63
N ILE A 399 -36.11 -47.65 18.71
CA ILE A 399 -37.41 -47.74 18.04
C ILE A 399 -37.47 -48.99 17.17
N GLY A 400 -36.42 -49.28 16.39
CA GLY A 400 -36.32 -50.49 15.57
C GLY A 400 -36.44 -51.76 16.40
N ALA A 401 -35.68 -51.87 17.50
CA ALA A 401 -35.78 -53.02 18.40
C ALA A 401 -37.18 -53.15 19.05
N SER A 402 -37.85 -52.04 19.32
CA SER A 402 -39.19 -52.00 19.94
C SER A 402 -40.35 -52.38 19.00
N ILE A 403 -40.14 -52.34 17.68
CA ILE A 403 -41.15 -52.64 16.66
C ILE A 403 -40.87 -54.03 16.05
N SER A 404 -39.61 -54.33 15.70
CA SER A 404 -39.23 -55.59 15.04
C SER A 404 -39.45 -56.81 15.93
N GLY A 405 -39.30 -56.70 17.25
CA GLY A 405 -39.53 -57.79 18.20
C GLY A 405 -41.00 -58.28 18.23
N PRO A 406 -41.97 -57.39 18.53
CA PRO A 406 -43.39 -57.74 18.53
C PRO A 406 -43.92 -58.20 17.17
N LEU A 407 -43.50 -57.58 16.06
CA LEU A 407 -43.90 -58.00 14.71
C LEU A 407 -43.37 -59.40 14.36
N ALA A 408 -42.13 -59.73 14.74
CA ALA A 408 -41.58 -61.07 14.53
C ALA A 408 -42.26 -62.14 15.41
N ALA A 409 -42.84 -61.76 16.54
CA ALA A 409 -43.63 -62.65 17.40
C ALA A 409 -45.04 -62.89 16.81
N LEU A 410 -45.70 -61.84 16.31
CA LEU A 410 -46.97 -61.91 15.60
C LEU A 410 -46.87 -62.76 14.32
N ARG A 411 -45.82 -62.58 13.52
CA ARG A 411 -45.54 -63.40 12.33
C ARG A 411 -45.40 -64.88 12.67
N ARG A 412 -44.62 -65.21 13.71
CA ARG A 412 -44.44 -66.60 14.16
C ARG A 412 -45.72 -67.22 14.74
N ALA A 413 -46.59 -66.43 15.38
CA ALA A 413 -47.89 -66.90 15.85
C ALA A 413 -48.84 -67.20 14.67
N MET A 414 -48.84 -66.35 13.63
CA MET A 414 -49.63 -66.58 12.41
C MET A 414 -49.16 -67.79 11.60
N ASP A 415 -47.85 -67.99 11.45
CA ASP A 415 -47.29 -69.17 10.76
C ASP A 415 -47.67 -70.48 11.48
N ARG A 416 -47.76 -70.46 12.83
CA ARG A 416 -48.17 -71.63 13.64
C ARG A 416 -49.68 -71.86 13.62
N LEU A 417 -50.48 -70.80 13.61
CA LEU A 417 -51.94 -70.88 13.49
C LEU A 417 -52.35 -71.40 12.10
N ALA A 418 -51.62 -71.00 11.04
CA ALA A 418 -51.80 -71.51 9.68
C ALA A 418 -51.37 -72.99 9.52
N ALA A 419 -50.49 -73.49 10.39
CA ALA A 419 -50.07 -74.89 10.43
C ALA A 419 -51.02 -75.81 11.24
N GLY A 420 -52.13 -75.28 11.76
CA GLY A 420 -53.18 -76.05 12.43
C GLY A 420 -52.98 -76.25 13.94
N GLU A 421 -52.01 -75.58 14.56
CA GLU A 421 -51.81 -75.60 16.02
C GLU A 421 -52.73 -74.54 16.67
N THR A 422 -53.72 -74.94 17.46
CA THR A 422 -54.70 -74.01 18.09
C THR A 422 -54.36 -73.62 19.53
N ASP A 423 -53.34 -74.24 20.12
CA ASP A 423 -52.80 -73.88 21.45
C ASP A 423 -51.58 -72.97 21.30
N ILE A 424 -51.84 -71.68 21.06
CA ILE A 424 -50.80 -70.66 20.88
C ILE A 424 -50.99 -69.55 21.89
N ASP A 425 -49.96 -69.33 22.71
CA ASP A 425 -49.91 -68.26 23.70
C ASP A 425 -49.68 -66.92 22.98
N LEU A 426 -50.75 -66.15 22.78
CA LEU A 426 -50.69 -64.83 22.17
C LEU A 426 -50.30 -63.79 23.23
N PRO A 427 -49.42 -62.82 22.92
CA PRO A 427 -49.05 -61.77 23.86
C PRO A 427 -50.28 -60.95 24.31
N GLU A 428 -50.39 -60.67 25.61
CA GLU A 428 -51.52 -59.93 26.22
C GLU A 428 -51.81 -58.61 25.47
N ALA A 429 -52.94 -58.56 24.76
CA ALA A 429 -53.42 -57.34 24.11
C ALA A 429 -53.95 -56.36 25.17
N ARG A 430 -53.08 -55.48 25.67
CA ARG A 430 -53.45 -54.46 26.68
C ARG A 430 -54.14 -53.22 26.07
N GLY A 431 -54.39 -53.21 24.76
CA GLY A 431 -55.24 -52.23 24.07
C GLY A 431 -54.68 -50.80 24.01
N ARG A 432 -53.36 -50.61 24.04
CA ARG A 432 -52.74 -49.27 24.17
C ARG A 432 -51.94 -48.81 22.95
N THR A 433 -51.68 -49.68 21.97
CA THR A 433 -50.91 -49.36 20.76
C THR A 433 -51.47 -50.01 19.50
N GLU A 434 -51.03 -49.58 18.31
CA GLU A 434 -51.44 -50.15 17.02
C GLU A 434 -51.03 -51.62 16.87
N LEU A 435 -49.94 -52.05 17.51
CA LEU A 435 -49.48 -53.44 17.52
C LEU A 435 -50.33 -54.34 18.43
N ASP A 436 -50.94 -53.78 19.49
CA ASP A 436 -51.90 -54.51 20.34
C ASP A 436 -53.23 -54.75 19.63
N ALA A 437 -53.65 -53.82 18.76
CA ALA A 437 -54.84 -53.97 17.94
C ALA A 437 -54.68 -55.11 16.91
N MET A 438 -53.49 -55.28 16.33
CA MET A 438 -53.18 -56.42 15.47
C MET A 438 -53.15 -57.75 16.24
N ALA A 439 -52.64 -57.79 17.47
CA ALA A 439 -52.68 -58.98 18.32
C ALA A 439 -54.11 -59.39 18.72
N ALA A 440 -55.01 -58.42 18.94
CA ALA A 440 -56.42 -58.68 19.16
C ALA A 440 -57.12 -59.24 17.91
N SER A 441 -56.78 -58.76 16.71
CA SER A 441 -57.31 -59.31 15.45
C SER A 441 -56.82 -60.75 15.17
N VAL A 442 -55.61 -61.11 15.62
CA VAL A 442 -55.09 -62.50 15.54
C VAL A 442 -55.80 -63.43 16.54
N ALA A 443 -56.20 -62.92 17.71
CA ALA A 443 -57.03 -63.67 18.66
C ALA A 443 -58.45 -63.97 18.13
N VAL A 444 -59.03 -63.04 17.37
CA VAL A 444 -60.34 -63.23 16.69
C VAL A 444 -60.25 -64.26 15.54
N PHE A 445 -59.08 -64.43 14.92
CA PHE A 445 -58.84 -65.44 13.88
C PHE A 445 -58.71 -66.86 14.46
N ARG A 446 -58.13 -67.01 15.67
CA ARG A 446 -58.14 -68.27 16.44
C ARG A 446 -59.57 -68.72 16.77
N ASP A 447 -60.43 -67.77 17.12
CA ASP A 447 -61.80 -68.06 17.58
C ASP A 447 -62.81 -68.31 16.44
N ASN A 448 -62.49 -67.93 15.18
CA ASN A 448 -63.36 -68.15 14.01
C ASN A 448 -63.05 -69.43 13.21
N ALA A 449 -62.14 -70.28 13.68
CA ALA A 449 -61.75 -71.54 13.01
C ALA A 449 -62.67 -72.74 13.33
N LEU A 450 -63.71 -72.56 14.14
CA LEU A 450 -64.63 -73.62 14.61
C LEU A 450 -66.11 -73.35 14.28
N ASP A 451 -66.42 -72.88 13.07
CA ASP A 451 -67.79 -73.09 12.57
C ASP A 451 -67.91 -73.00 11.05
N ARG A 452 -68.09 -74.16 10.40
CA ARG A 452 -68.58 -74.25 9.02
C ARG A 452 -69.57 -75.40 8.91
N GLY A 453 -70.85 -75.04 8.80
CA GLY A 453 -71.95 -75.99 8.65
C GLY A 453 -73.18 -75.41 7.96
N GLN A 454 -73.01 -74.91 6.74
CA GLN A 454 -73.95 -74.93 5.59
C GLN A 454 -75.40 -74.43 5.77
N LEU A 455 -75.85 -73.51 4.89
CA LEU A 455 -76.94 -73.78 3.93
C LEU A 455 -77.23 -72.58 2.99
N ALA A 456 -76.93 -72.83 1.72
CA ALA A 456 -77.54 -72.35 0.48
C ALA A 456 -78.76 -71.37 0.56
N ALA A 457 -78.52 -70.11 0.92
CA ALA A 457 -79.35 -68.96 0.52
C ALA A 457 -78.61 -67.60 0.55
N ALA A 458 -77.28 -67.59 0.39
CA ALA A 458 -76.44 -66.38 0.43
C ALA A 458 -75.77 -66.02 -0.91
N GLN A 459 -75.91 -66.85 -1.94
CA GLN A 459 -75.17 -66.71 -3.20
C GLN A 459 -75.53 -65.42 -3.98
N GLU A 460 -76.76 -64.91 -3.84
CA GLU A 460 -77.21 -63.70 -4.57
C GLU A 460 -76.85 -62.40 -3.84
N ALA A 461 -76.89 -62.39 -2.50
CA ALA A 461 -76.41 -61.25 -1.71
C ALA A 461 -74.86 -61.16 -1.71
N GLU A 462 -74.18 -62.31 -1.76
CA GLU A 462 -72.74 -62.40 -1.88
C GLU A 462 -72.26 -61.93 -3.26
N ASN A 463 -72.91 -62.32 -4.36
CA ASN A 463 -72.57 -61.79 -5.69
C ASN A 463 -72.77 -60.27 -5.78
N ALA A 464 -73.85 -59.71 -5.20
CA ALA A 464 -74.05 -58.25 -5.18
C ALA A 464 -73.09 -57.51 -4.22
N ALA A 465 -72.61 -58.14 -3.16
CA ALA A 465 -71.57 -57.60 -2.27
C ALA A 465 -70.15 -57.80 -2.82
N ARG A 466 -69.94 -58.83 -3.65
CA ARG A 466 -68.70 -59.14 -4.38
C ARG A 466 -68.55 -58.21 -5.57
N ASP A 467 -69.63 -57.94 -6.32
CA ASP A 467 -69.69 -56.92 -7.38
C ASP A 467 -69.47 -55.51 -6.84
N ARG A 468 -70.08 -55.16 -5.69
CA ARG A 468 -69.83 -53.86 -5.04
C ARG A 468 -68.40 -53.73 -4.53
N ARG A 469 -67.81 -54.81 -4.00
CA ARG A 469 -66.40 -54.86 -3.60
C ARG A 469 -65.46 -54.79 -4.79
N MET A 470 -65.73 -55.51 -5.88
CA MET A 470 -64.96 -55.47 -7.12
C MET A 470 -65.03 -54.08 -7.74
N ARG A 471 -66.21 -53.46 -7.86
CA ARG A 471 -66.33 -52.08 -8.36
C ARG A 471 -65.63 -51.05 -7.48
N HIS A 472 -65.67 -51.21 -6.16
CA HIS A 472 -64.96 -50.33 -5.23
C HIS A 472 -63.44 -50.55 -5.30
N LEU A 473 -62.98 -51.79 -5.42
CA LEU A 473 -61.57 -52.13 -5.65
C LEU A 473 -61.09 -51.58 -6.99
N ASP A 474 -61.85 -51.73 -8.08
CA ASP A 474 -61.52 -51.16 -9.39
C ASP A 474 -61.43 -49.64 -9.33
N GLN A 475 -62.33 -48.96 -8.60
CA GLN A 475 -62.24 -47.52 -8.39
C GLN A 475 -61.02 -47.10 -7.57
N LEU A 476 -60.67 -47.86 -6.53
CA LEU A 476 -59.47 -47.60 -5.73
C LEU A 476 -58.18 -47.88 -6.52
N ILE A 477 -58.16 -48.94 -7.32
CA ILE A 477 -57.07 -49.32 -8.23
C ILE A 477 -56.89 -48.25 -9.30
N ALA A 478 -57.97 -47.79 -9.94
CA ALA A 478 -57.93 -46.73 -10.95
C ALA A 478 -57.49 -45.38 -10.36
N GLY A 479 -57.98 -45.03 -9.16
CA GLY A 479 -57.55 -43.82 -8.45
C GLY A 479 -56.08 -43.88 -8.02
N PHE A 480 -55.61 -45.04 -7.58
CA PHE A 480 -54.20 -45.29 -7.25
C PHE A 480 -53.31 -45.20 -8.49
N GLU A 481 -53.70 -45.87 -9.59
CA GLU A 481 -52.99 -45.83 -10.88
C GLU A 481 -52.88 -44.40 -11.42
N ALA A 482 -53.97 -43.62 -11.38
CA ALA A 482 -53.96 -42.23 -11.79
C ALA A 482 -53.05 -41.35 -10.91
N THR A 483 -53.11 -41.50 -9.58
CA THR A 483 -52.31 -40.70 -8.64
C THR A 483 -50.82 -41.02 -8.76
N VAL A 484 -50.48 -42.29 -8.87
CA VAL A 484 -49.09 -42.75 -9.04
C VAL A 484 -48.56 -42.39 -10.43
N GLY A 485 -49.40 -42.51 -11.47
CA GLY A 485 -49.08 -42.08 -12.82
C GLY A 485 -48.73 -40.59 -12.89
N ASP A 486 -49.56 -39.73 -12.28
CA ASP A 486 -49.30 -38.29 -12.16
C ASP A 486 -48.02 -38.01 -11.36
N ALA A 487 -47.83 -38.66 -10.21
CA ALA A 487 -46.63 -38.49 -9.39
C ALA A 487 -45.34 -38.88 -10.14
N LEU A 488 -45.34 -40.00 -10.88
CA LEU A 488 -44.21 -40.42 -11.69
C LEU A 488 -43.99 -39.52 -12.91
N SER A 489 -45.05 -38.99 -13.52
CA SER A 489 -44.92 -38.03 -14.63
C SER A 489 -44.31 -36.71 -14.16
N ARG A 490 -44.67 -36.23 -12.96
CA ARG A 490 -44.03 -35.07 -12.33
C ARG A 490 -42.57 -35.34 -11.96
N LEU A 491 -42.26 -36.56 -11.54
CA LEU A 491 -40.89 -36.97 -11.23
C LEU A 491 -40.00 -36.99 -12.48
N ASP A 492 -40.51 -37.53 -13.59
CA ASP A 492 -39.81 -37.48 -14.89
C ASP A 492 -39.58 -36.03 -15.34
N GLY A 493 -40.61 -35.17 -15.26
CA GLY A 493 -40.46 -33.75 -15.59
C GLY A 493 -39.41 -33.04 -14.72
N ALA A 494 -39.41 -33.29 -13.41
CA ALA A 494 -38.40 -32.74 -12.50
C ALA A 494 -36.98 -33.28 -12.80
N ALA A 495 -36.85 -34.54 -13.22
CA ALA A 495 -35.57 -35.11 -13.62
C ALA A 495 -35.05 -34.50 -14.93
N GLU A 496 -35.92 -34.28 -15.92
CA GLU A 496 -35.56 -33.57 -17.16
C GLU A 496 -35.16 -32.11 -16.91
N GLU A 497 -35.88 -31.40 -16.03
CA GLU A 497 -35.51 -30.04 -15.60
C GLU A 497 -34.14 -30.01 -14.92
N LEU A 498 -33.86 -30.97 -14.03
CA LEU A 498 -32.54 -31.10 -13.39
C LEU A 498 -31.42 -31.40 -14.39
N ALA A 499 -31.66 -32.26 -15.37
CA ALA A 499 -30.71 -32.55 -16.44
C ALA A 499 -30.42 -31.31 -17.29
N GLY A 500 -31.47 -30.55 -17.65
CA GLY A 500 -31.35 -29.28 -18.36
C GLY A 500 -30.58 -28.23 -17.55
N ALA A 501 -30.87 -28.09 -16.26
CA ALA A 501 -30.17 -27.19 -15.35
C ALA A 501 -28.69 -27.55 -15.18
N SER A 502 -28.38 -28.85 -15.08
CA SER A 502 -27.01 -29.37 -15.05
C SER A 502 -26.24 -29.02 -16.32
N GLY A 503 -26.83 -29.24 -17.50
CA GLY A 503 -26.20 -28.89 -18.78
C GLY A 503 -25.97 -27.39 -18.96
N ALA A 504 -26.92 -26.56 -18.50
CA ALA A 504 -26.77 -25.12 -18.48
C ALA A 504 -25.64 -24.65 -17.54
N LEU A 505 -25.52 -25.28 -16.37
CA LEU A 505 -24.45 -25.01 -15.40
C LEU A 505 -23.08 -25.36 -15.97
N ASP A 506 -22.94 -26.50 -16.65
CA ASP A 506 -21.68 -26.91 -17.29
C ASP A 506 -21.24 -25.92 -18.37
N GLN A 507 -22.17 -25.49 -19.24
CA GLN A 507 -21.86 -24.47 -20.26
C GLN A 507 -21.52 -23.10 -19.65
N ALA A 508 -22.21 -22.69 -18.59
CA ALA A 508 -21.94 -21.42 -17.92
C ALA A 508 -20.56 -21.45 -17.23
N ALA A 509 -20.24 -22.54 -16.54
CA ALA A 509 -18.96 -22.73 -15.90
C ALA A 509 -17.81 -22.84 -16.93
N GLY A 510 -18.04 -23.51 -18.07
CA GLY A 510 -17.07 -23.57 -19.17
C GLY A 510 -16.73 -22.20 -19.76
N ARG A 511 -17.76 -21.37 -20.02
CA ARG A 511 -17.55 -19.98 -20.49
C ARG A 511 -16.81 -19.13 -19.46
N ALA A 512 -17.20 -19.23 -18.19
CA ALA A 512 -16.52 -18.51 -17.11
C ALA A 512 -15.05 -18.93 -16.96
N ALA A 513 -14.73 -20.22 -17.20
CA ALA A 513 -13.35 -20.70 -17.19
C ALA A 513 -12.51 -20.13 -18.35
N GLU A 514 -13.07 -20.04 -19.55
CA GLU A 514 -12.39 -19.42 -20.71
C GLU A 514 -12.15 -17.92 -20.49
N GLU A 515 -13.14 -17.21 -19.96
CA GLU A 515 -13.02 -15.79 -19.60
C GLU A 515 -11.97 -15.57 -18.51
N ALA A 516 -11.97 -16.40 -17.46
CA ALA A 516 -10.97 -16.36 -16.40
C ALA A 516 -9.55 -16.64 -16.92
N ALA A 517 -9.38 -17.58 -17.86
CA ALA A 517 -8.10 -17.86 -18.49
C ALA A 517 -7.61 -16.67 -19.35
N THR A 518 -8.52 -16.04 -20.08
CA THR A 518 -8.22 -14.85 -20.90
C THR A 518 -7.83 -13.67 -20.01
N ALA A 519 -8.60 -13.39 -18.97
CA ALA A 519 -8.31 -12.35 -17.99
C ALA A 519 -7.00 -12.64 -17.24
N GLY A 520 -6.75 -13.88 -16.83
CA GLY A 520 -5.49 -14.28 -16.19
C GLY A 520 -4.26 -14.04 -17.07
N ASN A 521 -4.36 -14.31 -18.37
CA ASN A 521 -3.29 -13.99 -19.33
C ASN A 521 -3.09 -12.48 -19.48
N ALA A 522 -4.18 -11.69 -19.57
CA ALA A 522 -4.08 -10.24 -19.66
C ALA A 522 -3.39 -9.64 -18.41
N VAL A 523 -3.73 -10.14 -17.22
CA VAL A 523 -3.09 -9.74 -15.96
C VAL A 523 -1.62 -10.12 -15.92
N ARG A 524 -1.23 -11.30 -16.44
CA ARG A 524 0.19 -11.68 -16.53
C ARG A 524 0.99 -10.75 -17.45
N VAL A 525 0.43 -10.38 -18.60
CA VAL A 525 1.06 -9.40 -19.52
C VAL A 525 1.18 -8.03 -18.87
N ALA A 526 0.18 -7.60 -18.09
CA ALA A 526 0.27 -6.38 -17.30
C ALA A 526 1.39 -6.46 -16.24
N ALA A 527 1.53 -7.58 -15.53
CA ALA A 527 2.61 -7.78 -14.56
C ALA A 527 4.01 -7.70 -15.21
N ASP A 528 4.19 -8.29 -16.38
CA ASP A 528 5.44 -8.21 -17.15
C ASP A 528 5.74 -6.76 -17.58
N SER A 529 4.70 -6.00 -17.97
CA SER A 529 4.82 -4.59 -18.35
C SER A 529 5.19 -3.70 -17.16
N VAL A 530 4.59 -3.96 -15.99
CA VAL A 530 4.92 -3.26 -14.74
C VAL A 530 6.35 -3.56 -14.30
N THR A 531 6.80 -4.80 -14.41
CA THR A 531 8.20 -5.18 -14.12
C THR A 531 9.18 -4.43 -15.02
N SER A 532 8.84 -4.31 -16.31
CA SER A 532 9.65 -3.54 -17.27
C SER A 532 9.68 -2.05 -16.93
N ALA A 533 8.54 -1.48 -16.51
CA ALA A 533 8.46 -0.09 -16.05
C ALA A 533 9.27 0.15 -14.78
N ALA A 534 9.35 -0.83 -13.86
CA ALA A 534 10.18 -0.76 -12.67
C ALA A 534 11.66 -0.65 -13.04
N SER A 535 12.16 -1.53 -13.91
CA SER A 535 13.55 -1.48 -14.38
C SER A 535 13.88 -0.17 -15.10
N ALA A 536 12.97 0.34 -15.93
CA ALA A 536 13.16 1.64 -16.59
C ALA A 536 13.19 2.80 -15.58
N SER A 537 12.40 2.71 -14.50
CA SER A 537 12.40 3.72 -13.43
C SER A 537 13.71 3.70 -12.61
N GLU A 538 14.27 2.52 -12.36
CA GLU A 538 15.60 2.38 -11.73
C GLU A 538 16.71 2.98 -12.59
N GLU A 539 16.69 2.73 -13.90
CA GLU A 539 17.66 3.31 -14.85
C GLU A 539 17.54 4.84 -14.92
N LEU A 540 16.31 5.37 -14.95
CA LEU A 540 16.06 6.80 -14.86
C LEU A 540 16.58 7.41 -13.56
N ASN A 541 16.45 6.71 -12.43
CA ASN A 541 16.94 7.18 -11.14
C ASN A 541 18.47 7.37 -11.15
N VAL A 542 19.19 6.40 -11.74
CA VAL A 542 20.65 6.50 -11.93
C VAL A 542 20.99 7.68 -12.84
N SER A 543 20.30 7.83 -13.97
CA SER A 543 20.54 8.94 -14.90
C SER A 543 20.29 10.32 -14.27
N ILE A 544 19.20 10.46 -13.50
CA ILE A 544 18.88 11.69 -12.77
C ILE A 544 19.96 12.02 -11.74
N ALA A 545 20.47 11.03 -11.01
CA ALA A 545 21.56 11.23 -10.05
C ALA A 545 22.87 11.67 -10.74
N GLU A 546 23.20 11.10 -11.90
CA GLU A 546 24.35 11.51 -12.70
C GLU A 546 24.21 12.94 -13.23
N ILE A 547 23.02 13.34 -13.70
CA ILE A 547 22.76 14.70 -14.16
C ILE A 547 22.87 15.69 -12.99
N ALA A 548 22.38 15.33 -11.80
CA ALA A 548 22.52 16.13 -10.59
C ALA A 548 24.00 16.37 -10.23
N ASP A 549 24.82 15.32 -10.24
CA ASP A 549 26.26 15.43 -9.99
C ASP A 549 26.96 16.28 -11.05
N GLN A 550 26.59 16.11 -12.33
CA GLN A 550 27.15 16.88 -13.43
C GLN A 550 26.80 18.38 -13.35
N ALA A 551 25.59 18.72 -12.91
CA ALA A 551 25.17 20.10 -12.67
C ALA A 551 25.95 20.75 -11.52
N ASN A 552 26.15 20.01 -10.42
CA ASN A 552 26.97 20.46 -9.29
C ASN A 552 28.44 20.66 -9.69
N ARG A 553 29.02 19.74 -10.46
CA ARG A 553 30.38 19.89 -10.99
C ARG A 553 30.50 21.12 -11.90
N SER A 554 29.50 21.37 -12.73
CA SER A 554 29.46 22.55 -13.61
C SER A 554 29.44 23.84 -12.81
N THR A 555 28.68 23.89 -11.72
CA THR A 555 28.64 25.00 -10.75
C THR A 555 30.04 25.25 -10.14
N GLN A 556 30.70 24.21 -9.65
CA GLN A 556 32.05 24.33 -9.08
C GLN A 556 33.10 24.80 -10.10
N VAL A 557 32.98 24.35 -11.35
CA VAL A 557 33.87 24.81 -12.44
C VAL A 557 33.61 26.28 -12.77
N ALA A 558 32.34 26.70 -12.82
CA ALA A 558 31.98 28.09 -13.03
C ALA A 558 32.54 28.99 -11.92
N GLU A 559 32.41 28.62 -10.65
CA GLU A 559 32.98 29.36 -9.51
C GLU A 559 34.50 29.55 -9.63
N LYS A 560 35.22 28.48 -9.99
CA LYS A 560 36.67 28.54 -10.25
C LYS A 560 37.00 29.47 -11.43
N ALA A 561 36.19 29.43 -12.48
CA ALA A 561 36.38 30.29 -13.64
C ALA A 561 36.15 31.78 -13.30
N VAL A 562 35.13 32.10 -12.48
CA VAL A 562 34.91 33.48 -11.96
C VAL A 562 36.12 33.95 -11.16
N ALA A 563 36.65 33.13 -10.25
CA ALA A 563 37.83 33.48 -9.47
C ALA A 563 39.04 33.77 -10.38
N SER A 564 39.28 32.91 -11.38
CA SER A 564 40.38 33.09 -12.33
C SER A 564 40.21 34.33 -13.21
N ALA A 565 38.98 34.64 -13.65
CA ALA A 565 38.68 35.85 -14.40
C ALA A 565 38.97 37.11 -13.57
N ARG A 566 38.59 37.13 -12.29
CA ARG A 566 38.87 38.23 -11.35
C ARG A 566 40.36 38.45 -11.14
N ASP A 567 41.12 37.39 -10.94
CA ASP A 567 42.58 37.46 -10.78
C ASP A 567 43.26 38.02 -12.05
N THR A 568 42.77 37.62 -13.22
CA THR A 568 43.25 38.13 -14.51
C THR A 568 42.90 39.62 -14.68
N GLY A 569 41.67 40.02 -14.34
CA GLY A 569 41.23 41.41 -14.37
C GLY A 569 42.04 42.32 -13.42
N SER A 570 42.37 41.82 -12.23
CA SER A 570 43.25 42.50 -11.27
C SER A 570 44.65 42.69 -11.83
N SER A 571 45.22 41.65 -12.47
CA SER A 571 46.53 41.70 -13.10
C SER A 571 46.59 42.70 -14.26
N MET A 572 45.57 42.73 -15.12
CA MET A 572 45.47 43.71 -16.21
C MET A 572 45.31 45.13 -15.71
N SER A 573 44.54 45.32 -14.63
CA SER A 573 44.41 46.63 -13.97
C SER A 573 45.75 47.10 -13.37
N ALA A 574 46.54 46.19 -12.81
CA ALA A 574 47.89 46.51 -12.32
C ALA A 574 48.86 46.86 -13.45
N LEU A 575 48.77 46.16 -14.59
CA LEU A 575 49.55 46.46 -15.80
C LEU A 575 49.21 47.85 -16.34
N SER A 576 47.92 48.19 -16.44
CA SER A 576 47.46 49.52 -16.86
C SER A 576 47.99 50.63 -15.95
N ARG A 577 47.92 50.47 -14.62
CA ARG A 577 48.52 51.44 -13.67
C ARG A 577 50.04 51.58 -13.82
N THR A 578 50.73 50.47 -14.14
CA THR A 578 52.17 50.49 -14.36
C THR A 578 52.52 51.23 -15.64
N ALA A 579 51.76 50.99 -16.72
CA ALA A 579 51.90 51.70 -17.99
C ALA A 579 51.64 53.22 -17.82
N ASP A 580 50.61 53.62 -17.06
CA ASP A 580 50.35 55.04 -16.73
C ASP A 580 51.55 55.71 -16.07
N ARG A 581 52.19 55.00 -15.13
CA ARG A 581 53.36 55.52 -14.42
C ARG A 581 54.58 55.63 -15.34
N ILE A 582 54.76 54.69 -16.27
CA ILE A 582 55.80 54.80 -17.30
C ILE A 582 55.50 56.00 -18.21
N GLY A 583 54.25 56.21 -18.61
CA GLY A 583 53.83 57.37 -19.41
C GLY A 583 54.16 58.71 -18.73
N GLN A 584 53.92 58.83 -17.43
CA GLN A 584 54.31 60.00 -16.64
C GLN A 584 55.83 60.23 -16.63
N VAL A 585 56.62 59.16 -16.49
CA VAL A 585 58.08 59.24 -16.54
C VAL A 585 58.57 59.65 -17.93
N MET A 586 57.99 59.10 -19.00
CA MET A 586 58.34 59.49 -20.38
C MET A 586 58.04 60.97 -20.64
N GLY A 587 56.91 61.48 -20.13
CA GLY A 587 56.58 62.91 -20.18
C GLY A 587 57.67 63.77 -19.53
N LEU A 588 58.10 63.41 -18.32
CA LEU A 588 59.19 64.12 -17.63
C LEU A 588 60.51 64.07 -18.40
N ILE A 589 60.89 62.92 -18.97
CA ILE A 589 62.14 62.82 -19.76
C ILE A 589 62.05 63.67 -21.01
N ARG A 590 60.89 63.72 -21.69
CA ARG A 590 60.67 64.61 -22.83
C ARG A 590 60.84 66.07 -22.43
N ASP A 591 60.25 66.49 -21.31
CA ASP A 591 60.38 67.86 -20.80
C ASP A 591 61.85 68.21 -20.48
N ILE A 592 62.61 67.27 -19.91
CA ILE A 592 64.06 67.42 -19.67
C ILE A 592 64.83 67.53 -20.99
N ALA A 593 64.49 66.73 -22.00
CA ALA A 593 65.13 66.77 -23.30
C ALA A 593 64.86 68.11 -24.02
N GLU A 594 63.62 68.63 -23.97
CA GLU A 594 63.27 69.96 -24.48
C GLU A 594 64.04 71.07 -23.74
N GLN A 595 64.12 71.01 -22.42
CA GLN A 595 64.88 71.97 -21.62
C GLN A 595 66.39 71.91 -21.93
N THR A 596 66.93 70.71 -22.12
CA THR A 596 68.34 70.49 -22.47
C THR A 596 68.64 71.02 -23.88
N ASN A 597 67.73 70.80 -24.83
CA ASN A 597 67.81 71.36 -26.18
C ASN A 597 67.81 72.91 -26.16
N LEU A 598 66.96 73.52 -25.33
CA LEU A 598 66.95 74.98 -25.13
C LEU A 598 68.23 75.50 -24.48
N LEU A 599 68.76 74.81 -23.48
CA LEU A 599 70.04 75.15 -22.85
C LEU A 599 71.21 75.05 -23.84
N ALA A 600 71.25 73.98 -24.64
CA ALA A 600 72.24 73.76 -25.68
C ALA A 600 72.15 74.81 -26.78
N LEU A 601 70.94 75.24 -27.15
CA LEU A 601 70.72 76.34 -28.06
C LEU A 601 71.27 77.66 -27.51
N ASN A 602 70.97 77.99 -26.25
CA ASN A 602 71.51 79.18 -25.58
C ASN A 602 73.05 79.15 -25.51
N ALA A 603 73.63 77.99 -25.20
CA ALA A 603 75.08 77.79 -25.20
C ALA A 603 75.69 77.95 -26.61
N THR A 604 74.99 77.50 -27.66
CA THR A 604 75.42 77.68 -29.05
C THR A 604 75.43 79.16 -29.44
N ILE A 605 74.43 79.92 -29.00
CA ILE A 605 74.35 81.37 -29.20
C ILE A 605 75.53 82.08 -28.51
N GLU A 606 75.82 81.75 -27.25
CA GLU A 606 76.90 82.40 -26.51
C GLU A 606 78.29 81.98 -27.02
N ALA A 607 78.44 80.73 -27.48
CA ALA A 607 79.64 80.27 -28.16
C ALA A 607 79.89 81.01 -29.48
N ALA A 608 78.83 81.29 -30.25
CA ALA A 608 78.92 82.12 -31.46
C ALA A 608 79.29 83.58 -31.11
N ARG A 609 78.80 84.09 -29.98
CA ARG A 609 79.09 85.44 -29.48
C ARG A 609 80.55 85.62 -29.02
N ALA A 610 81.18 84.55 -28.52
CA ALA A 610 82.59 84.53 -28.13
C ALA A 610 83.58 84.44 -29.32
N GLY A 611 83.08 84.30 -30.56
CA GLY A 611 83.89 84.28 -31.78
C GLY A 611 84.85 83.06 -31.85
N GLU A 612 86.09 83.29 -32.28
CA GLU A 612 87.09 82.22 -32.45
C GLU A 612 87.41 81.45 -31.16
N HIS A 613 87.30 82.11 -29.99
CA HIS A 613 87.53 81.48 -28.69
C HIS A 613 86.40 80.53 -28.26
N GLY A 614 85.23 80.61 -28.89
CA GLY A 614 84.05 79.78 -28.57
C GLY A 614 83.89 78.51 -29.41
N ARG A 615 84.76 78.25 -30.41
CA ARG A 615 84.59 77.12 -31.35
C ARG A 615 84.44 75.75 -30.69
N GLY A 616 85.26 75.45 -29.68
CA GLY A 616 85.17 74.17 -28.95
C GLY A 616 83.86 74.01 -28.19
N PHE A 617 83.37 75.10 -27.59
CA PHE A 617 82.07 75.14 -26.92
C PHE A 617 80.90 75.00 -27.90
N ALA A 618 81.01 75.59 -29.10
CA ALA A 618 79.97 75.51 -30.13
C ALA A 618 79.76 74.07 -30.62
N VAL A 619 80.84 73.29 -30.78
CA VAL A 619 80.75 71.86 -31.18
C VAL A 619 80.07 71.04 -30.10
N VAL A 620 80.46 71.21 -28.82
CA VAL A 620 79.82 70.50 -27.70
C VAL A 620 78.34 70.88 -27.57
N ALA A 621 78.01 72.17 -27.71
CA ALA A 621 76.63 72.63 -27.65
C ALA A 621 75.77 72.06 -28.79
N ALA A 622 76.31 71.94 -30.01
CA ALA A 622 75.62 71.30 -31.13
C ALA A 622 75.40 69.79 -30.89
N GLU A 623 76.39 69.08 -30.34
CA GLU A 623 76.27 67.65 -30.02
C GLU A 623 75.24 67.39 -28.92
N VAL A 624 75.22 68.23 -27.87
CA VAL A 624 74.21 68.16 -26.80
C VAL A 624 72.81 68.45 -27.34
N LYS A 625 72.70 69.41 -28.27
CA LYS A 625 71.43 69.75 -28.92
C LYS A 625 70.89 68.56 -29.74
N GLU A 626 71.74 67.93 -30.53
CA GLU A 626 71.38 66.75 -31.33
C GLU A 626 70.98 65.58 -30.43
N LEU A 627 71.75 65.28 -29.37
CA LEU A 627 71.44 64.23 -28.41
C LEU A 627 70.11 64.48 -27.69
N ALA A 628 69.82 65.73 -27.34
CA ALA A 628 68.54 66.12 -26.75
C ALA A 628 67.36 65.91 -27.72
N SER A 629 67.54 66.25 -29.01
CA SER A 629 66.54 66.00 -30.06
C SER A 629 66.28 64.51 -30.26
N GLN A 630 67.34 63.69 -30.32
CA GLN A 630 67.22 62.23 -30.42
C GLN A 630 66.54 61.63 -29.19
N THR A 631 66.84 62.15 -28.00
CA THR A 631 66.19 61.73 -26.74
C THR A 631 64.70 62.06 -26.74
N GLY A 632 64.32 63.26 -27.21
CA GLY A 632 62.92 63.66 -27.38
C GLY A 632 62.16 62.76 -28.36
N GLN A 633 62.77 62.42 -29.50
CA GLN A 633 62.16 61.51 -30.48
C GLN A 633 62.00 60.10 -29.90
N ALA A 634 63.04 59.55 -29.26
CA ALA A 634 62.99 58.22 -28.68
C ALA A 634 61.95 58.11 -27.55
N THR A 635 61.79 59.16 -26.73
CA THR A 635 60.76 59.20 -25.70
C THR A 635 59.35 59.30 -26.28
N GLN A 636 59.17 60.00 -27.41
CA GLN A 636 57.89 60.02 -28.13
C GLN A 636 57.52 58.64 -28.68
N ASP A 637 58.47 57.91 -29.27
CA ASP A 637 58.24 56.57 -29.80
C ASP A 637 57.87 55.59 -28.66
N ILE A 638 58.56 55.66 -27.51
CA ILE A 638 58.22 54.84 -26.32
C ILE A 638 56.84 55.23 -25.77
N ALA A 639 56.49 56.53 -25.74
CA ALA A 639 55.18 56.98 -25.28
C ALA A 639 54.03 56.40 -26.11
N GLN A 640 54.19 56.33 -27.45
CA GLN A 640 53.23 55.65 -28.33
C GLN A 640 53.09 54.16 -27.99
N GLN A 641 54.20 53.50 -27.68
CA GLN A 641 54.17 52.08 -27.30
C GLN A 641 53.46 51.85 -25.96
N VAL A 642 53.64 52.76 -24.99
CA VAL A 642 52.95 52.73 -23.69
C VAL A 642 51.44 52.96 -23.87
N GLU A 643 51.04 53.89 -24.73
CA GLU A 643 49.64 54.14 -25.06
C GLU A 643 48.97 52.91 -25.70
N ALA A 644 49.68 52.21 -26.59
CA ALA A 644 49.21 50.96 -27.16
C ALA A 644 49.03 49.86 -26.08
N ILE A 645 49.94 49.77 -25.11
CA ILE A 645 49.80 48.84 -23.96
C ILE A 645 48.60 49.19 -23.10
N GLN A 646 48.36 50.47 -22.84
CA GLN A 646 47.18 50.94 -22.08
C GLN A 646 45.88 50.56 -22.78
N GLN A 647 45.76 50.84 -24.09
CA GLN A 647 44.57 50.48 -24.88
C GLN A 647 44.34 48.97 -24.93
N ALA A 648 45.41 48.18 -25.12
CA ALA A 648 45.33 46.72 -25.11
C ALA A 648 44.89 46.19 -23.75
N SER A 649 45.42 46.75 -22.65
CA SER A 649 45.04 46.37 -21.28
C SER A 649 43.58 46.72 -20.99
N ALA A 650 43.12 47.90 -21.40
CA ALA A 650 41.72 48.32 -21.23
C ALA A 650 40.76 47.40 -22.02
N SER A 651 41.11 47.05 -23.26
CA SER A 651 40.36 46.11 -24.08
C SER A 651 40.30 44.72 -23.44
N ALA A 652 41.41 44.25 -22.87
CA ALA A 652 41.46 42.97 -22.16
C ALA A 652 40.55 42.96 -20.91
N VAL A 653 40.52 44.05 -20.14
CA VAL A 653 39.62 44.17 -18.97
C VAL A 653 38.15 44.10 -19.39
N MET A 654 37.76 44.77 -20.48
CA MET A 654 36.38 44.67 -20.99
C MET A 654 36.03 43.24 -21.41
N ALA A 655 36.90 42.58 -22.18
CA ALA A 655 36.69 41.19 -22.60
C ALA A 655 36.62 40.21 -21.40
N ILE A 656 37.39 40.45 -20.34
CA ILE A 656 37.31 39.66 -19.10
C ILE A 656 35.96 39.89 -18.40
N GLY A 657 35.44 41.11 -18.41
CA GLY A 657 34.11 41.43 -17.89
C GLY A 657 32.99 40.69 -18.63
N ASP A 658 33.06 40.64 -19.96
CA ASP A 658 32.11 39.88 -20.78
C ASP A 658 32.17 38.37 -20.44
N VAL A 659 33.37 37.83 -20.24
CA VAL A 659 33.56 36.43 -19.80
C VAL A 659 32.98 36.18 -18.41
N GLU A 660 33.17 37.10 -17.45
CA GLU A 660 32.56 36.98 -16.11
C GLU A 660 31.03 36.92 -16.22
N GLN A 661 30.41 37.74 -17.07
CA GLN A 661 28.96 37.73 -17.29
C GLN A 661 28.48 36.39 -17.90
N ILE A 662 29.20 35.85 -18.87
CA ILE A 662 28.89 34.53 -19.47
C ILE A 662 28.96 33.42 -18.39
N ILE A 663 29.96 33.47 -17.51
CA ILE A 663 30.11 32.47 -16.45
C ILE A 663 28.99 32.58 -15.42
N VAL A 664 28.55 33.80 -15.07
CA VAL A 664 27.38 34.01 -14.20
C VAL A 664 26.12 33.39 -14.81
N GLN A 665 25.87 33.61 -16.10
CA GLN A 665 24.76 32.97 -16.81
C GLN A 665 24.87 31.44 -16.83
N MET A 666 26.08 30.88 -17.00
CA MET A 666 26.28 29.44 -16.89
C MET A 666 25.93 28.90 -15.50
N ASN A 667 26.24 29.64 -14.44
CA ASN A 667 25.89 29.25 -13.07
C ASN A 667 24.37 29.26 -12.85
N GLU A 668 23.67 30.27 -13.36
CA GLU A 668 22.20 30.34 -13.33
C GLU A 668 21.56 29.16 -14.08
N ILE A 669 22.08 28.81 -15.26
CA ILE A 669 21.61 27.64 -16.02
C ILE A 669 21.84 26.35 -15.23
N ALA A 670 23.02 26.16 -14.64
CA ALA A 670 23.33 24.99 -13.83
C ALA A 670 22.39 24.87 -12.62
N GLY A 671 22.09 26.00 -11.96
CA GLY A 671 21.09 26.06 -10.88
C GLY A 671 19.68 25.69 -11.35
N SER A 672 19.26 26.18 -12.52
CA SER A 672 17.97 25.79 -13.11
C SER A 672 17.90 24.31 -13.45
N VAL A 673 18.99 23.71 -13.94
CA VAL A 673 19.06 22.27 -14.20
C VAL A 673 18.96 21.49 -12.90
N ALA A 674 19.70 21.88 -11.85
CA ALA A 674 19.63 21.24 -10.55
C ALA A 674 18.21 21.28 -9.95
N ALA A 675 17.52 22.42 -10.06
CA ALA A 675 16.13 22.55 -9.63
C ALA A 675 15.19 21.61 -10.42
N ALA A 676 15.31 21.58 -11.75
CA ALA A 676 14.51 20.70 -12.60
C ALA A 676 14.76 19.20 -12.29
N VAL A 677 16.01 18.83 -12.05
CA VAL A 677 16.41 17.47 -11.64
C VAL A 677 15.84 17.12 -10.27
N GLY A 678 15.78 18.08 -9.34
CA GLY A 678 15.09 17.93 -8.06
C GLY A 678 13.60 17.60 -8.23
N GLN A 679 12.91 18.32 -9.12
CA GLN A 679 11.50 18.04 -9.44
C GLN A 679 11.32 16.68 -10.12
N GLN A 680 12.19 16.32 -11.07
CA GLN A 680 12.17 15.01 -11.73
C GLN A 680 12.38 13.87 -10.72
N SER A 681 13.22 14.05 -9.71
CA SER A 681 13.45 13.07 -8.65
C SER A 681 12.18 12.80 -7.83
N ILE A 682 11.38 13.84 -7.55
CA ILE A 682 10.10 13.72 -6.85
C ILE A 682 9.09 12.96 -7.72
N ALA A 683 8.93 13.37 -8.98
CA ALA A 683 8.03 12.72 -9.92
C ALA A 683 8.39 11.23 -10.13
N LEU A 684 9.69 10.91 -10.17
CA LEU A 684 10.14 9.53 -10.32
C LEU A 684 9.81 8.68 -9.09
N ARG A 685 9.89 9.21 -7.86
CA ARG A 685 9.44 8.46 -6.66
C ARG A 685 7.96 8.12 -6.76
N GLU A 686 7.13 9.06 -7.18
CA GLU A 686 5.70 8.84 -7.38
C GLU A 686 5.43 7.76 -8.44
N ILE A 687 6.20 7.76 -9.54
CA ILE A 687 6.14 6.71 -10.57
C ILE A 687 6.52 5.35 -9.96
N THR A 688 7.62 5.27 -9.21
CA THR A 688 8.07 4.02 -8.58
C THR A 688 7.03 3.46 -7.61
N GLU A 689 6.40 4.30 -6.81
CA GLU A 689 5.29 3.89 -5.94
C GLU A 689 4.08 3.40 -6.73
N ASN A 690 3.70 4.10 -7.80
CA ASN A 690 2.61 3.68 -8.68
C ASN A 690 2.90 2.32 -9.34
N VAL A 691 4.14 2.10 -9.77
CA VAL A 691 4.61 0.83 -10.33
C VAL A 691 4.53 -0.29 -9.29
N ALA A 692 4.97 -0.04 -8.06
CA ALA A 692 4.87 -1.02 -6.97
C ALA A 692 3.42 -1.42 -6.69
N ARG A 693 2.51 -0.44 -6.56
CA ARG A 693 1.06 -0.69 -6.39
C ARG A 693 0.46 -1.45 -7.57
N ALA A 694 0.84 -1.11 -8.80
CA ALA A 694 0.37 -1.81 -10.00
C ALA A 694 0.83 -3.27 -10.04
N SER A 695 2.05 -3.56 -9.53
CA SER A 695 2.61 -4.90 -9.46
C SER A 695 1.82 -5.77 -8.48
N GLU A 696 1.57 -5.24 -7.29
CA GLU A 696 0.76 -5.90 -6.26
C GLU A 696 -0.67 -6.19 -6.75
N ARG A 697 -1.30 -5.21 -7.40
CA ARG A 697 -2.64 -5.37 -8.01
C ARG A 697 -2.65 -6.43 -9.11
N SER A 698 -1.59 -6.50 -9.92
CA SER A 698 -1.47 -7.52 -10.98
C SER A 698 -1.31 -8.91 -10.37
N SER A 699 -0.47 -9.07 -9.33
CA SER A 699 -0.33 -10.34 -8.62
C SER A 699 -1.66 -10.78 -7.99
N SER A 700 -2.34 -9.88 -7.29
CA SER A 700 -3.65 -10.13 -6.68
C SER A 700 -4.73 -10.50 -7.72
N GLY A 701 -4.70 -9.85 -8.88
CA GLY A 701 -5.59 -10.16 -10.01
C GLY A 701 -5.35 -11.56 -10.57
N ALA A 702 -4.09 -11.98 -10.70
CA ALA A 702 -3.74 -13.32 -11.18
C ALA A 702 -4.23 -14.40 -10.21
N GLU A 703 -4.05 -14.18 -8.90
CA GLU A 703 -4.60 -15.08 -7.87
C GLU A 703 -6.12 -15.13 -7.89
N ALA A 704 -6.78 -13.99 -8.09
CA ALA A 704 -8.24 -13.93 -8.21
C ALA A 704 -8.73 -14.77 -9.39
N MET A 705 -8.06 -14.71 -10.55
CA MET A 705 -8.41 -15.54 -11.71
C MET A 705 -8.15 -17.03 -11.45
N GLY A 706 -7.10 -17.36 -10.70
CA GLY A 706 -6.88 -18.72 -10.21
C GLY A 706 -8.03 -19.25 -9.34
N ARG A 707 -8.56 -18.40 -8.44
CA ARG A 707 -9.73 -18.75 -7.62
C ARG A 707 -11.00 -18.92 -8.46
N VAL A 708 -11.23 -18.05 -9.45
CA VAL A 708 -12.38 -18.19 -10.36
C VAL A 708 -12.29 -19.49 -11.15
N SER A 709 -11.11 -19.83 -11.68
CA SER A 709 -10.88 -21.09 -12.38
C SER A 709 -11.20 -22.30 -11.47
N GLY A 710 -10.71 -22.31 -10.23
CA GLY A 710 -11.04 -23.37 -9.27
C GLY A 710 -12.54 -23.45 -8.93
N ALA A 711 -13.23 -22.31 -8.81
CA ALA A 711 -14.66 -22.27 -8.59
C ALA A 711 -15.45 -22.81 -9.79
N THR A 712 -15.03 -22.51 -11.01
CA THR A 712 -15.66 -23.04 -12.24
C THR A 712 -15.46 -24.54 -12.37
N ASP A 713 -14.31 -25.08 -12.00
CA ASP A 713 -14.08 -26.53 -11.95
C ASP A 713 -15.00 -27.22 -10.95
N HIS A 714 -15.16 -26.62 -9.77
CA HIS A 714 -16.08 -27.13 -8.75
C HIS A 714 -17.56 -27.08 -9.21
N ALA A 715 -17.95 -26.01 -9.90
CA ALA A 715 -19.29 -25.87 -10.48
C ALA A 715 -19.56 -26.94 -11.55
N ARG A 716 -18.61 -27.22 -12.45
CA ARG A 716 -18.72 -28.32 -13.42
C ARG A 716 -18.83 -29.69 -12.75
N GLY A 717 -18.01 -29.96 -11.74
CA GLY A 717 -18.10 -31.19 -10.95
C GLY A 717 -19.47 -31.37 -10.28
N THR A 718 -20.02 -30.29 -9.74
CA THR A 718 -21.36 -30.28 -9.15
C THR A 718 -22.44 -30.49 -10.21
N GLY A 719 -22.34 -29.81 -11.36
CA GLY A 719 -23.22 -29.99 -12.51
C GLY A 719 -23.24 -31.45 -12.96
N ALA A 720 -22.08 -32.08 -13.12
CA ALA A 720 -21.97 -33.49 -13.49
C ALA A 720 -22.65 -34.43 -12.48
N MET A 721 -22.48 -34.20 -11.17
CA MET A 721 -23.17 -34.98 -10.13
C MET A 721 -24.69 -34.82 -10.18
N VAL A 722 -25.19 -33.60 -10.40
CA VAL A 722 -26.64 -33.34 -10.56
C VAL A 722 -27.18 -34.04 -11.82
N GLY A 723 -26.42 -34.01 -12.91
CA GLY A 723 -26.75 -34.72 -14.15
C GLY A 723 -26.88 -36.23 -13.93
N ASP A 724 -25.89 -36.85 -13.27
CA ASP A 724 -25.90 -38.29 -12.94
C ASP A 724 -27.07 -38.67 -12.02
N LEU A 725 -27.34 -37.84 -10.99
CA LEU A 725 -28.46 -38.04 -10.08
C LEU A 725 -29.82 -37.92 -10.81
N SER A 726 -29.95 -36.97 -11.73
CA SER A 726 -31.16 -36.81 -12.55
C SER A 726 -31.40 -38.03 -13.46
N GLY A 727 -30.33 -38.57 -14.05
CA GLY A 727 -30.40 -39.81 -14.83
C GLY A 727 -30.84 -41.00 -13.99
N THR A 728 -30.27 -41.14 -12.79
CA THR A 728 -30.65 -42.19 -11.83
C THR A 728 -32.12 -42.05 -11.40
N LEU A 729 -32.59 -40.83 -11.11
CA LEU A 729 -33.99 -40.56 -10.77
C LEU A 729 -34.95 -40.97 -11.91
N GLY A 730 -34.61 -40.62 -13.16
CA GLY A 730 -35.40 -41.02 -14.33
C GLY A 730 -35.42 -42.54 -14.56
N GLU A 731 -34.34 -43.25 -14.25
CA GLU A 731 -34.32 -44.72 -14.28
C GLU A 731 -35.20 -45.33 -13.18
N GLN A 732 -35.11 -44.83 -11.95
CA GLN A 732 -35.94 -45.29 -10.83
C GLN A 732 -37.43 -45.02 -11.09
N ALA A 733 -37.77 -43.87 -11.68
CA ALA A 733 -39.14 -43.54 -12.07
C ALA A 733 -39.69 -44.55 -13.09
N ARG A 734 -38.90 -44.89 -14.12
CA ARG A 734 -39.26 -45.92 -15.12
C ARG A 734 -39.40 -47.32 -14.50
N LEU A 735 -38.52 -47.69 -13.58
CA LEU A 735 -38.59 -48.97 -12.86
C LEU A 735 -39.86 -49.07 -12.01
N LEU A 736 -40.17 -48.03 -11.22
CA LEU A 736 -41.40 -47.94 -10.42
C LEU A 736 -42.65 -48.03 -11.30
N ARG A 737 -42.67 -47.31 -12.43
CA ARG A 737 -43.79 -47.34 -13.38
C ARG A 737 -44.03 -48.76 -13.91
N LYS A 738 -42.95 -49.48 -14.22
CA LYS A 738 -43.01 -50.88 -14.67
C LYS A 738 -43.54 -51.82 -13.58
N GLU A 739 -42.98 -51.77 -12.37
CA GLU A 739 -43.40 -52.67 -11.28
C GLU A 739 -44.83 -52.41 -10.83
N ILE A 740 -45.25 -51.14 -10.80
CA ILE A 740 -46.62 -50.79 -10.47
C ILE A 740 -47.57 -51.27 -11.56
N GLY A 741 -47.20 -51.15 -12.84
CA GLY A 741 -47.98 -51.72 -13.94
C GLY A 741 -48.15 -53.24 -13.81
N THR A 742 -47.04 -53.97 -13.59
CA THR A 742 -47.07 -55.43 -13.41
C THR A 742 -47.86 -55.86 -12.17
N PHE A 743 -47.76 -55.11 -11.07
CA PHE A 743 -48.57 -55.35 -9.87
C PHE A 743 -50.06 -55.15 -10.14
N LEU A 744 -50.45 -54.06 -10.80
CA LEU A 744 -51.86 -53.79 -11.11
C LEU A 744 -52.45 -54.80 -12.08
N GLU A 745 -51.69 -55.26 -13.08
CA GLU A 745 -52.10 -56.36 -13.96
C GLU A 745 -52.31 -57.66 -13.17
N SER A 746 -51.40 -57.98 -12.25
CA SER A 746 -51.49 -59.18 -11.41
C SER A 746 -52.69 -59.12 -10.45
N VAL A 747 -53.00 -57.95 -9.89
CA VAL A 747 -54.15 -57.73 -9.01
C VAL A 747 -55.48 -57.78 -9.78
N ARG A 748 -55.52 -57.35 -11.05
CA ARG A 748 -56.71 -57.48 -11.90
C ARG A 748 -56.97 -58.93 -12.35
N ALA A 749 -55.91 -59.75 -12.42
CA ALA A 749 -55.98 -61.15 -12.84
C ALA A 749 -56.31 -62.14 -11.69
N ALA A 750 -56.11 -61.73 -10.44
CA ALA A 750 -56.39 -62.50 -9.23
C ALA A 750 -57.81 -62.25 -8.69
#